data_AF-B4KJ19-F1
#
_entry.id   AF-B4KJ19-F1
#
_cell.length_a   1.000
_cell.length_b   1.000
_cell.length_c   1.000
_cell.angle_alpha   90.00
_cell.angle_beta   90.00
_cell.angle_gamma   90.00
#
_symmetry.space_group_name_H-M   'P 1'
#
loop_
_entity.id
_entity.type
_entity.pdbx_description
1 polymer ?
#
loop_
_entity_poly.entity_id
_entity_poly.type
_entity_poly.pdbx_seq_one_letter_code
_entity_poly.pdbx_strand_id
1 'polypeptide(L)'
;MSDDGNFESCEFANTTEHGKQPVLEPEEMGILPPNHPLLRRFQLSLKEHLLRTKNKLENEITDIKYHVKTKEERREEQGLALYDMQNKIAYQEQQIKEISAQIDEHIEKRQLEEAAVEILKKEYDEKIKLTRTQKSLYHTRMMELEDLQSLGSNIKNWAYEVEDEVKNAKRIVSRDAQLQKQLSEEKRKSDILFYRLDMEVKKKEAELQSISEDEVAIKEVVNVLNMSIADANTDLEALQNEHKRLIQAWSEVIIAIQQRDKILFQVQDNIRKQKESIKLNSNGIDAVKKQISREMELNKKLESFKQRLADDMSNLSRDCQREMEALLTLQTKLDEFPEFLARTEADLQEATREGNKLLSEMRRLDLILDKNHQKKFKTEEAILKLAQDQLITDKASAYRLKLLNKAQEHRRSVDISLSKVQNQLALAMLDVEKLRSVLFNTKKQNDKVQDKLTKAEEKSNSLDDELKKIQSKIEIKMQRFEKLNSLIEEIHSAHGDETGNPTELKIKQIEKSIHVGEYQIREHQQFWIMLQNHFVNLTHKRSDQLHEIQVTRKQLSIIKQKSLKVDQELEISENKTRDLRLDIQKYTSKLELLNEKIYTKRKNHDIEESEYEHEQFELSQKLKDTEMSTLKLEKDINELLNEIELSKDLVLDRHREALSWETKHKLIEETIDWTKTERSLNGEIGAMKIEIHRMTIRLNQLKRAQEKLVQDLEHCVMHREQIFVNASVKEHVDAKKKKYKNASQAQIKLDEVRNKSKAIQNEIIFLSEKRITDNINNIERMVYILRKNQNDLKEVSSKDASIRAQIEDALLLKHFNLEQIIRKQNRAKAFRKLNQTKGQHKIVRSESSIEQQLQAQIEMNDTLMEIVQTLTNDYPEKKSFFSKLFNFLKE
;
A
#
# COMPACT_ATOMS: atom_id res chain seq x y z
N MET A 1 -52.92 115.17 70.93
CA MET A 1 -51.99 114.86 72.03
C MET A 1 -50.62 115.34 71.59
N SER A 2 -50.03 116.38 72.15
CA SER A 2 -50.56 117.37 73.10
C SER A 2 -49.63 118.59 73.13
N ASP A 3 -50.18 119.80 73.34
CA ASP A 3 -49.82 120.82 74.36
C ASP A 3 -48.30 121.08 74.60
N ASP A 4 -47.73 122.30 74.66
CA ASP A 4 -48.18 123.72 74.77
C ASP A 4 -47.06 124.63 74.17
N GLY A 5 -47.08 125.97 74.07
CA GLY A 5 -48.03 127.02 74.49
C GLY A 5 -47.28 128.29 75.04
N ASN A 6 -47.77 129.50 74.71
CA ASN A 6 -47.30 130.89 75.05
C ASN A 6 -46.66 131.69 73.87
N PHE A 7 -47.06 132.92 73.45
CA PHE A 7 -47.49 134.19 74.12
C PHE A 7 -46.31 134.97 74.80
N GLU A 8 -46.16 136.31 74.81
CA GLU A 8 -47.00 137.52 74.51
C GLU A 8 -46.05 138.77 74.33
N SER A 9 -46.30 139.96 73.71
CA SER A 9 -47.22 140.52 72.68
C SER A 9 -46.66 141.87 72.06
N CYS A 10 -47.34 143.02 72.13
CA CYS A 10 -47.03 144.35 71.52
C CYS A 10 -46.30 145.34 72.48
N GLU A 11 -46.03 146.66 72.26
CA GLU A 11 -46.66 147.84 71.60
C GLU A 11 -45.57 148.93 71.32
N PHE A 12 -45.81 150.19 70.91
CA PHE A 12 -46.43 150.89 69.75
C PHE A 12 -46.23 152.43 69.99
N ALA A 13 -46.04 153.26 68.93
CA ALA A 13 -46.30 154.74 68.82
C ALA A 13 -45.48 155.87 69.54
N ASN A 14 -44.91 156.79 68.72
CA ASN A 14 -44.99 158.29 68.71
C ASN A 14 -44.41 159.17 69.89
N THR A 15 -44.14 160.50 69.80
CA THR A 15 -44.46 161.62 68.85
C THR A 15 -43.53 162.87 68.98
N THR A 16 -43.23 163.62 67.88
CA THR A 16 -42.95 165.11 67.72
C THR A 16 -41.93 165.88 68.64
N GLU A 17 -41.44 167.13 68.41
CA GLU A 17 -41.85 168.31 67.57
C GLU A 17 -40.67 169.25 67.10
N HIS A 18 -40.88 170.57 66.88
CA HIS A 18 -40.10 171.52 66.01
C HIS A 18 -39.17 172.58 66.68
N GLY A 19 -38.27 173.23 65.89
CA GLY A 19 -37.50 174.46 66.21
C GLY A 19 -36.75 175.11 65.00
N LYS A 20 -36.33 176.40 65.05
CA LYS A 20 -35.74 177.18 63.90
C LYS A 20 -34.57 178.16 64.21
N GLN A 21 -33.82 178.49 63.15
CA GLN A 21 -32.84 179.59 62.80
C GLN A 21 -32.79 180.92 63.62
N PRO A 22 -31.64 181.67 63.67
CA PRO A 22 -31.26 182.69 62.62
C PRO A 22 -29.73 182.91 62.34
N VAL A 23 -29.33 184.05 61.74
CA VAL A 23 -28.05 184.39 61.02
C VAL A 23 -27.65 185.89 61.24
N LEU A 24 -26.37 186.34 61.07
CA LEU A 24 -25.93 187.69 60.57
C LEU A 24 -24.38 187.96 60.45
N GLU A 25 -24.02 189.09 59.81
CA GLU A 25 -22.89 189.48 58.90
C GLU A 25 -21.63 190.29 59.46
N PRO A 26 -20.70 190.89 58.62
CA PRO A 26 -19.31 191.34 58.99
C PRO A 26 -18.92 192.86 58.74
N GLU A 27 -17.62 193.24 58.80
CA GLU A 27 -17.02 194.58 58.43
C GLU A 27 -15.52 194.50 57.94
N GLU A 28 -14.78 195.62 57.68
CA GLU A 28 -13.48 195.69 56.92
C GLU A 28 -12.47 196.85 57.30
N MET A 29 -11.45 197.16 56.45
CA MET A 29 -10.51 198.34 56.36
C MET A 29 -9.17 198.39 57.16
N GLY A 30 -8.09 199.08 56.71
CA GLY A 30 -7.84 199.88 55.47
C GLY A 30 -6.37 200.42 55.31
N ILE A 31 -5.98 200.97 54.13
CA ILE A 31 -4.57 201.28 53.71
C ILE A 31 -4.46 202.65 52.92
N LEU A 32 -3.26 203.22 52.69
CA LEU A 32 -3.01 204.41 51.81
C LEU A 32 -2.35 204.08 50.42
N PRO A 33 -2.48 204.95 49.37
CA PRO A 33 -2.51 204.49 47.97
C PRO A 33 -1.40 204.99 47.00
N PRO A 34 -1.26 204.40 45.78
CA PRO A 34 0.01 204.42 45.02
C PRO A 34 0.21 205.49 43.92
N ASN A 35 -0.73 206.41 43.68
CA ASN A 35 -0.72 207.31 42.50
C ASN A 35 0.26 208.51 42.58
N HIS A 36 1.43 208.35 43.22
CA HIS A 36 2.38 209.44 43.39
C HIS A 36 3.25 209.68 42.12
N PRO A 37 3.40 210.92 41.61
CA PRO A 37 4.04 211.21 40.32
C PRO A 37 5.47 210.66 40.10
N LEU A 38 6.22 210.45 41.19
CA LEU A 38 7.60 209.95 41.15
C LEU A 38 7.74 208.52 40.61
N LEU A 39 6.69 207.68 40.70
CA LEU A 39 6.78 206.24 40.37
C LEU A 39 6.68 205.93 38.87
N ARG A 40 6.20 206.87 38.04
CA ARG A 40 5.74 206.57 36.67
C ARG A 40 6.83 206.12 35.69
N ARG A 41 8.08 206.61 35.83
CA ARG A 41 9.23 206.14 35.02
C ARG A 41 9.70 204.74 35.43
N PHE A 42 9.65 204.41 36.72
CA PHE A 42 10.07 203.12 37.25
C PHE A 42 9.11 202.00 36.82
N GLN A 43 7.80 202.24 36.93
CA GLN A 43 6.74 201.29 36.56
C GLN A 43 6.82 200.82 35.09
N LEU A 44 7.14 201.72 34.15
CA LEU A 44 7.25 201.37 32.72
C LEU A 44 8.46 200.47 32.42
N SER A 45 9.66 200.85 32.85
CA SER A 45 10.88 200.09 32.58
C SER A 45 10.83 198.69 33.20
N LEU A 46 10.31 198.60 34.43
CA LEU A 46 10.13 197.32 35.12
C LEU A 46 9.13 196.40 34.38
N LYS A 47 8.01 196.94 33.88
CA LYS A 47 6.98 196.16 33.18
C LYS A 47 7.52 195.52 31.90
N GLU A 48 8.34 196.23 31.12
CA GLU A 48 8.84 195.70 29.86
C GLU A 48 9.88 194.58 30.06
N HIS A 49 10.77 194.72 31.05
CA HIS A 49 11.73 193.67 31.40
C HIS A 49 11.02 192.37 31.84
N LEU A 50 10.02 192.48 32.72
CA LEU A 50 9.26 191.33 33.24
C LEU A 50 8.48 190.58 32.15
N LEU A 51 7.96 191.27 31.13
CA LEU A 51 7.28 190.61 30.01
C LEU A 51 8.24 189.80 29.14
N ARG A 52 9.46 190.31 28.89
CA ARG A 52 10.47 189.60 28.08
C ARG A 52 11.02 188.35 28.79
N THR A 53 11.13 188.37 30.12
CA THR A 53 11.56 187.19 30.90
C THR A 53 10.43 186.16 31.05
N LYS A 54 9.19 186.60 31.29
CA LYS A 54 8.01 185.71 31.34
C LYS A 54 7.88 184.87 30.07
N ASN A 55 7.89 185.51 28.90
CA ASN A 55 7.66 184.81 27.63
C ASN A 55 8.75 183.77 27.29
N LYS A 56 9.98 183.91 27.80
CA LYS A 56 11.01 182.87 27.68
C LYS A 56 10.69 181.64 28.55
N LEU A 57 10.39 181.88 29.83
CA LEU A 57 10.10 180.81 30.78
C LEU A 57 8.84 180.03 30.40
N GLU A 58 7.82 180.70 29.85
CA GLU A 58 6.61 180.02 29.37
C GLU A 58 6.90 179.06 28.20
N ASN A 59 7.77 179.45 27.26
CA ASN A 59 8.20 178.58 26.16
C ASN A 59 9.04 177.39 26.66
N GLU A 60 10.00 177.63 27.57
CA GLU A 60 10.80 176.55 28.17
C GLU A 60 9.93 175.53 28.93
N ILE A 61 8.88 176.00 29.61
CA ILE A 61 7.90 175.14 30.29
C ILE A 61 7.07 174.32 29.29
N THR A 62 6.70 174.86 28.12
CA THR A 62 5.99 174.07 27.10
C THR A 62 6.88 173.00 26.47
N ASP A 63 8.14 173.30 26.17
CA ASP A 63 9.08 172.33 25.58
C ASP A 63 9.39 171.19 26.57
N ILE A 64 9.60 171.51 27.86
CA ILE A 64 9.80 170.51 28.91
C ILE A 64 8.57 169.62 29.05
N LYS A 65 7.36 170.17 29.05
CA LYS A 65 6.11 169.37 29.13
C LYS A 65 5.96 168.41 27.96
N TYR A 66 6.28 168.85 26.73
CA TYR A 66 6.26 168.00 25.55
C TYR A 66 7.31 166.86 25.64
N HIS A 67 8.52 167.17 26.13
CA HIS A 67 9.58 166.18 26.36
C HIS A 67 9.34 165.22 27.54
N VAL A 68 8.45 165.54 28.47
CA VAL A 68 7.97 164.59 29.49
C VAL A 68 6.94 163.65 28.88
N LYS A 69 5.88 164.19 28.26
CA LYS A 69 4.79 163.39 27.67
C LYS A 69 5.30 162.34 26.66
N THR A 70 6.18 162.75 25.74
CA THR A 70 6.80 161.86 24.73
C THR A 70 7.74 160.80 25.32
N LYS A 71 8.19 160.94 26.58
CA LYS A 71 8.93 159.89 27.30
C LYS A 71 8.02 158.95 28.08
N GLU A 72 6.88 159.44 28.57
CA GLU A 72 5.87 158.62 29.25
C GLU A 72 5.16 157.69 28.25
N GLU A 73 4.75 158.22 27.10
CA GLU A 73 4.22 157.44 25.97
C GLU A 73 5.19 156.32 25.56
N ARG A 74 6.46 156.65 25.34
CA ARG A 74 7.51 155.69 24.98
C ARG A 74 7.79 154.65 26.09
N ARG A 75 7.61 155.01 27.36
CA ARG A 75 7.73 154.07 28.49
C ARG A 75 6.56 153.08 28.48
N GLU A 76 5.37 153.53 28.12
CA GLU A 76 4.16 152.69 28.06
C GLU A 76 4.19 151.75 26.85
N GLU A 77 4.63 152.23 25.67
CA GLU A 77 4.95 151.36 24.52
C GLU A 77 5.95 150.24 24.89
N GLN A 78 7.02 150.59 25.60
CA GLN A 78 8.03 149.62 26.05
C GLN A 78 7.50 148.68 27.14
N GLY A 79 6.62 149.15 28.02
CA GLY A 79 5.94 148.32 29.03
C GLY A 79 5.03 147.27 28.39
N LEU A 80 4.21 147.66 27.41
CA LEU A 80 3.36 146.75 26.64
C LEU A 80 4.19 145.71 25.87
N ALA A 81 5.25 146.14 25.18
CA ALA A 81 6.14 145.22 24.46
C ALA A 81 6.86 144.21 25.37
N LEU A 82 7.20 144.60 26.61
CA LEU A 82 7.77 143.69 27.61
C LEU A 82 6.71 142.72 28.17
N TYR A 83 5.49 143.18 28.41
CA TYR A 83 4.38 142.33 28.84
C TYR A 83 4.02 141.27 27.77
N ASP A 84 3.95 141.66 26.50
CA ASP A 84 3.79 140.74 25.38
C ASP A 84 4.92 139.70 25.27
N MET A 85 6.16 140.08 25.60
CA MET A 85 7.27 139.13 25.70
C MET A 85 7.12 138.19 26.91
N GLN A 86 6.72 138.68 28.08
CA GLN A 86 6.46 137.83 29.24
C GLN A 86 5.35 136.80 28.98
N ASN A 87 4.25 137.21 28.33
CA ASN A 87 3.18 136.28 27.94
C ASN A 87 3.66 135.21 26.96
N LYS A 88 4.51 135.57 25.98
CA LYS A 88 5.13 134.62 25.04
C LYS A 88 6.11 133.66 25.73
N ILE A 89 6.88 134.14 26.70
CA ILE A 89 7.79 133.29 27.50
C ILE A 89 6.99 132.33 28.38
N ALA A 90 5.95 132.79 29.08
CA ALA A 90 5.10 131.94 29.91
C ALA A 90 4.41 130.84 29.09
N TYR A 91 3.93 131.17 27.89
CA TYR A 91 3.40 130.18 26.94
C TYR A 91 4.46 129.16 26.49
N GLN A 92 5.68 129.61 26.18
CA GLN A 92 6.79 128.69 25.84
C GLN A 92 7.22 127.81 27.02
N GLU A 93 7.23 128.33 28.26
CA GLU A 93 7.49 127.53 29.46
C GLU A 93 6.40 126.48 29.70
N GLN A 94 5.13 126.80 29.40
CA GLN A 94 4.05 125.82 29.44
C GLN A 94 4.24 124.73 28.37
N GLN A 95 4.51 125.11 27.12
CA GLN A 95 4.80 124.14 26.05
C GLN A 95 6.01 123.24 26.37
N ILE A 96 7.06 123.78 27.00
CA ILE A 96 8.21 122.99 27.46
C ILE A 96 7.79 121.99 28.54
N LYS A 97 6.95 122.38 29.51
CA LYS A 97 6.44 121.46 30.55
C LYS A 97 5.56 120.35 29.96
N GLU A 98 4.70 120.69 28.99
CA GLU A 98 3.86 119.72 28.27
C GLU A 98 4.71 118.72 27.46
N ILE A 99 5.76 119.20 26.77
CA ILE A 99 6.71 118.34 26.04
C ILE A 99 7.56 117.49 27.00
N SER A 100 8.00 118.03 28.14
CA SER A 100 8.71 117.26 29.16
C SER A 100 7.85 116.13 29.71
N ALA A 101 6.58 116.39 30.06
CA ALA A 101 5.66 115.36 30.53
C ALA A 101 5.44 114.25 29.49
N GLN A 102 5.34 114.60 28.20
CA GLN A 102 5.27 113.61 27.11
C GLN A 102 6.57 112.81 26.97
N ILE A 103 7.74 113.43 27.15
CA ILE A 103 9.04 112.74 27.13
C ILE A 103 9.14 111.76 28.30
N ASP A 104 8.74 112.16 29.50
CA ASP A 104 8.77 111.31 30.68
C ASP A 104 7.79 110.12 30.53
N GLU A 105 6.56 110.36 30.05
CA GLU A 105 5.59 109.30 29.72
C GLU A 105 6.15 108.33 28.65
N HIS A 106 6.86 108.83 27.64
CA HIS A 106 7.53 107.99 26.65
C HIS A 106 8.73 107.22 27.22
N ILE A 107 9.44 107.75 28.22
CA ILE A 107 10.53 107.07 28.92
C ILE A 107 9.97 105.95 29.79
N GLU A 108 8.90 106.18 30.56
CA GLU A 108 8.24 105.13 31.37
C GLU A 108 7.71 104.00 30.47
N LYS A 109 6.99 104.33 29.39
CA LYS A 109 6.53 103.35 28.40
C LYS A 109 7.69 102.54 27.82
N ARG A 110 8.82 103.17 27.48
CA ARG A 110 10.00 102.46 26.99
C ARG A 110 10.60 101.53 28.04
N GLN A 111 10.66 101.93 29.31
CA GLN A 111 11.17 101.09 30.39
C GLN A 111 10.26 99.87 30.66
N LEU A 112 8.94 100.04 30.60
CA LEU A 112 7.97 98.95 30.73
C LEU A 112 8.11 97.93 29.58
N GLU A 113 8.23 98.40 28.34
CA GLU A 113 8.47 97.54 27.17
C GLU A 113 9.85 96.87 27.21
N GLU A 114 10.91 97.58 27.62
CA GLU A 114 12.26 97.03 27.81
C GLU A 114 12.26 95.89 28.85
N ALA A 115 11.54 96.06 29.96
CA ALA A 115 11.37 95.04 31.00
C ALA A 115 10.53 93.84 30.52
N ALA A 116 9.42 94.08 29.81
CA ALA A 116 8.59 93.02 29.22
C ALA A 116 9.39 92.19 28.20
N VAL A 117 10.21 92.84 27.35
CA VAL A 117 11.11 92.18 26.42
C VAL A 117 12.21 91.39 27.14
N GLU A 118 12.70 91.82 28.31
CA GLU A 118 13.66 91.03 29.09
C GLU A 118 13.03 89.78 29.71
N ILE A 119 11.78 89.86 30.18
CA ILE A 119 11.01 88.70 30.65
C ILE A 119 10.77 87.71 29.50
N LEU A 120 10.29 88.19 28.35
CA LEU A 120 10.07 87.37 27.16
C LEU A 120 11.36 86.69 26.66
N LYS A 121 12.51 87.35 26.75
CA LYS A 121 13.82 86.72 26.44
C LYS A 121 14.16 85.59 27.40
N LYS A 122 13.94 85.77 28.72
CA LYS A 122 14.19 84.72 29.72
C LYS A 122 13.30 83.50 29.49
N GLU A 123 12.01 83.72 29.26
CA GLU A 123 11.08 82.64 28.86
C GLU A 123 11.51 81.94 27.57
N TYR A 124 11.98 82.69 26.57
CA TYR A 124 12.40 82.12 25.28
C TYR A 124 13.69 81.28 25.42
N ASP A 125 14.66 81.72 26.23
CA ASP A 125 15.84 80.94 26.56
C ASP A 125 15.50 79.67 27.36
N GLU A 126 14.49 79.72 28.23
CA GLU A 126 13.97 78.54 28.93
C GLU A 126 13.24 77.58 27.97
N LYS A 127 12.41 78.11 27.06
CA LYS A 127 11.77 77.33 25.99
C LYS A 127 12.82 76.70 25.05
N ILE A 128 13.95 77.37 24.78
CA ILE A 128 15.10 76.79 24.05
C ILE A 128 15.76 75.67 24.87
N LYS A 129 16.04 75.88 26.16
CA LYS A 129 16.63 74.84 27.04
C LYS A 129 15.73 73.61 27.10
N LEU A 130 14.43 73.80 27.31
CA LEU A 130 13.42 72.73 27.31
C LEU A 130 13.34 72.00 25.96
N THR A 131 13.37 72.74 24.85
CA THR A 131 13.39 72.13 23.50
C THR A 131 14.67 71.31 23.28
N ARG A 132 15.82 71.74 23.83
CA ARG A 132 17.09 70.99 23.76
C ARG A 132 17.05 69.73 24.63
N THR A 133 16.52 69.78 25.86
CA THR A 133 16.41 68.58 26.71
C THR A 133 15.39 67.60 26.16
N GLN A 134 14.24 68.05 25.65
CA GLN A 134 13.26 67.22 24.94
C GLN A 134 13.86 66.58 23.69
N LYS A 135 14.63 67.32 22.87
CA LYS A 135 15.35 66.73 21.73
C LYS A 135 16.39 65.69 22.16
N SER A 136 17.13 65.93 23.24
CA SER A 136 18.08 64.94 23.77
C SER A 136 17.36 63.68 24.24
N LEU A 137 16.27 63.82 25.01
CA LEU A 137 15.43 62.72 25.47
C LEU A 137 14.87 61.91 24.29
N TYR A 138 14.39 62.58 23.23
CA TYR A 138 13.91 61.94 22.02
C TYR A 138 14.99 61.09 21.33
N HIS A 139 16.24 61.57 21.25
CA HIS A 139 17.33 60.78 20.67
C HIS A 139 17.65 59.56 21.56
N THR A 140 17.68 59.71 22.89
CA THR A 140 17.84 58.57 23.81
C THR A 140 16.72 57.55 23.65
N ARG A 141 15.45 57.98 23.60
CA ARG A 141 14.30 57.09 23.38
C ARG A 141 14.29 56.45 21.99
N MET A 142 14.84 57.09 20.96
CA MET A 142 15.01 56.47 19.64
C MET A 142 16.12 55.43 19.63
N MET A 143 17.25 55.65 20.32
CA MET A 143 18.27 54.61 20.48
C MET A 143 17.71 53.41 21.27
N GLU A 144 16.99 53.65 22.38
CA GLU A 144 16.29 52.58 23.12
C GLU A 144 15.29 51.82 22.24
N LEU A 145 14.60 52.51 21.32
CA LEU A 145 13.66 51.89 20.39
C LEU A 145 14.38 51.07 19.30
N GLU A 146 15.49 51.55 18.76
CA GLU A 146 16.34 50.80 17.83
C GLU A 146 16.94 49.56 18.50
N ASP A 147 17.43 49.69 19.75
CA ASP A 147 17.91 48.57 20.56
C ASP A 147 16.81 47.54 20.82
N LEU A 148 15.61 47.98 21.26
CA LEU A 148 14.45 47.11 21.47
C LEU A 148 13.95 46.46 20.17
N GLN A 149 14.02 47.17 19.03
CA GLN A 149 13.68 46.62 17.73
C GLN A 149 14.71 45.57 17.27
N SER A 150 16.00 45.77 17.57
CA SER A 150 17.05 44.78 17.33
C SER A 150 16.84 43.54 18.21
N LEU A 151 16.50 43.73 19.49
CA LEU A 151 16.19 42.66 20.43
C LEU A 151 14.94 41.89 20.00
N GLY A 152 13.88 42.57 19.56
CA GLY A 152 12.67 41.94 19.01
C GLY A 152 12.95 41.14 17.74
N SER A 153 13.87 41.62 16.88
CA SER A 153 14.36 40.87 15.71
C SER A 153 15.13 39.61 16.12
N ASN A 154 16.01 39.71 17.12
CA ASN A 154 16.79 38.58 17.63
C ASN A 154 15.89 37.53 18.32
N ILE A 155 14.95 37.95 19.16
CA ILE A 155 13.94 37.08 19.78
C ILE A 155 13.09 36.37 18.70
N LYS A 156 12.73 37.07 17.62
CA LYS A 156 12.00 36.48 16.49
C LYS A 156 12.84 35.44 15.73
N ASN A 157 14.14 35.68 15.56
CA ASN A 157 15.05 34.70 14.96
C ASN A 157 15.19 33.46 15.86
N TRP A 158 15.44 33.64 17.16
CA TRP A 158 15.47 32.54 18.13
C TRP A 158 14.14 31.77 18.17
N ALA A 159 12.99 32.46 18.04
CA ALA A 159 11.70 31.80 17.96
C ALA A 159 11.57 30.92 16.71
N TYR A 160 12.08 31.34 15.55
CA TYR A 160 12.12 30.51 14.35
C TYR A 160 13.12 29.34 14.47
N GLU A 161 14.30 29.56 15.06
CA GLU A 161 15.30 28.52 15.31
C GLU A 161 14.71 27.43 16.22
N VAL A 162 14.08 27.82 17.34
CA VAL A 162 13.37 26.90 18.24
C VAL A 162 12.16 26.24 17.55
N GLU A 163 11.42 26.94 16.68
CA GLU A 163 10.31 26.33 15.94
C GLU A 163 10.82 25.25 14.94
N ASP A 164 11.96 25.48 14.29
CA ASP A 164 12.59 24.54 13.37
C ASP A 164 13.29 23.38 14.11
N GLU A 165 13.90 23.63 15.27
CA GLU A 165 14.34 22.57 16.19
C GLU A 165 13.15 21.72 16.66
N VAL A 166 12.02 22.31 17.01
CA VAL A 166 10.79 21.58 17.38
C VAL A 166 10.22 20.82 16.17
N LYS A 167 10.31 21.34 14.94
CA LYS A 167 9.98 20.58 13.70
C LYS A 167 10.98 19.45 13.45
N ASN A 168 12.23 19.59 13.83
CA ASN A 168 13.25 18.55 13.72
C ASN A 168 13.04 17.45 14.77
N ALA A 169 12.81 17.83 16.03
CA ALA A 169 12.46 16.93 17.12
C ALA A 169 11.16 16.15 16.81
N LYS A 170 10.11 16.82 16.32
CA LYS A 170 8.87 16.15 15.85
C LYS A 170 9.13 15.18 14.69
N ARG A 171 10.04 15.51 13.76
CA ARG A 171 10.46 14.59 12.68
C ARG A 171 11.29 13.41 13.18
N ILE A 172 12.12 13.60 14.22
CA ILE A 172 12.87 12.53 14.88
C ILE A 172 11.90 11.61 15.63
N VAL A 173 11.08 12.14 16.54
CA VAL A 173 10.06 11.38 17.29
C VAL A 173 9.09 10.64 16.35
N SER A 174 8.69 11.26 15.22
CA SER A 174 7.87 10.57 14.22
C SER A 174 8.61 9.45 13.49
N ARG A 175 9.92 9.57 13.24
CA ARG A 175 10.75 8.49 12.67
C ARG A 175 10.95 7.38 13.69
N ASP A 176 11.19 7.72 14.95
CA ASP A 176 11.44 6.77 16.03
C ASP A 176 10.15 6.00 16.36
N ALA A 177 8.98 6.66 16.33
CA ALA A 177 7.68 5.98 16.41
C ALA A 177 7.42 5.03 15.23
N GLN A 178 7.84 5.40 14.00
CA GLN A 178 7.78 4.50 12.85
C GLN A 178 8.74 3.31 12.99
N LEU A 179 9.97 3.55 13.45
CA LEU A 179 10.97 2.51 13.70
C LEU A 179 10.52 1.56 14.82
N GLN A 180 9.95 2.08 15.91
CA GLN A 180 9.43 1.29 17.01
C GLN A 180 8.17 0.51 16.61
N LYS A 181 7.34 1.04 15.69
CA LYS A 181 6.26 0.28 15.06
C LYS A 181 6.83 -0.87 14.22
N GLN A 182 7.83 -0.62 13.36
CA GLN A 182 8.50 -1.66 12.58
C GLN A 182 9.15 -2.74 13.48
N LEU A 183 9.85 -2.34 14.54
CA LEU A 183 10.43 -3.25 15.52
C LEU A 183 9.35 -4.07 16.26
N SER A 184 8.20 -3.49 16.57
CA SER A 184 7.08 -4.24 17.17
C SER A 184 6.41 -5.20 16.17
N GLU A 185 6.37 -4.86 14.88
CA GLU A 185 5.89 -5.75 13.82
C GLU A 185 6.86 -6.90 13.55
N GLU A 186 8.18 -6.65 13.51
CA GLU A 186 9.22 -7.69 13.44
C GLU A 186 9.23 -8.57 14.69
N LYS A 187 9.11 -7.99 15.89
CA LYS A 187 8.97 -8.76 17.12
C LYS A 187 7.72 -9.64 17.09
N ARG A 188 6.57 -9.13 16.63
CA ARG A 188 5.36 -9.94 16.44
C ARG A 188 5.55 -11.07 15.42
N LYS A 189 6.27 -10.84 14.31
CA LYS A 189 6.63 -11.91 13.35
C LYS A 189 7.52 -12.97 14.01
N SER A 190 8.53 -12.53 14.77
CA SER A 190 9.43 -13.41 15.52
C SER A 190 8.68 -14.23 16.59
N ASP A 191 7.70 -13.65 17.28
CA ASP A 191 6.94 -14.32 18.32
C ASP A 191 5.93 -15.33 17.72
N ILE A 192 5.35 -15.02 16.56
CA ILE A 192 4.58 -15.99 15.77
C ILE A 192 5.47 -17.13 15.26
N LEU A 193 6.72 -16.84 14.87
CA LEU A 193 7.69 -17.86 14.48
C LEU A 193 8.10 -18.74 15.68
N PHE A 194 8.42 -18.14 16.83
CA PHE A 194 8.69 -18.88 18.07
C PHE A 194 7.51 -19.74 18.49
N TYR A 195 6.27 -19.24 18.41
CA TYR A 195 5.07 -20.03 18.69
C TYR A 195 4.90 -21.20 17.71
N ARG A 196 5.17 -21.00 16.40
CA ARG A 196 5.16 -22.11 15.43
C ARG A 196 6.24 -23.15 15.74
N LEU A 197 7.45 -22.71 16.07
CA LEU A 197 8.55 -23.61 16.44
C LEU A 197 8.25 -24.35 17.75
N ASP A 198 7.65 -23.70 18.75
CA ASP A 198 7.19 -24.33 20.00
C ASP A 198 6.09 -25.37 19.75
N MET A 199 5.12 -25.08 18.87
CA MET A 199 4.11 -26.05 18.45
C MET A 199 4.70 -27.20 17.62
N GLU A 200 5.71 -26.94 16.80
CA GLU A 200 6.41 -27.97 16.01
C GLU A 200 7.32 -28.85 16.89
N VAL A 201 8.00 -28.25 17.89
CA VAL A 201 8.74 -28.97 18.93
C VAL A 201 7.79 -29.84 19.74
N LYS A 202 6.68 -29.31 20.27
CA LYS A 202 5.70 -30.12 21.01
C LYS A 202 5.07 -31.23 20.17
N LYS A 203 4.85 -31.00 18.87
CA LYS A 203 4.43 -32.03 17.92
C LYS A 203 5.51 -33.10 17.72
N LYS A 204 6.80 -32.72 17.68
CA LYS A 204 7.93 -33.64 17.58
C LYS A 204 8.19 -34.40 18.89
N GLU A 205 7.98 -33.78 20.04
CA GLU A 205 8.03 -34.42 21.36
C GLU A 205 6.92 -35.47 21.47
N ALA A 206 5.69 -35.17 21.04
CA ALA A 206 4.59 -36.13 21.00
C ALA A 206 4.82 -37.26 19.98
N GLU A 207 5.37 -36.96 18.79
CA GLU A 207 5.78 -37.99 17.82
C GLU A 207 6.89 -38.89 18.40
N LEU A 208 7.89 -38.32 19.09
CA LEU A 208 8.98 -39.06 19.72
C LEU A 208 8.48 -39.91 20.90
N GLN A 209 7.57 -39.38 21.72
CA GLN A 209 6.92 -40.14 22.79
C GLN A 209 6.16 -41.34 22.22
N SER A 210 5.32 -41.14 21.19
CA SER A 210 4.62 -42.23 20.49
C SER A 210 5.60 -43.28 19.97
N ILE A 211 6.71 -42.86 19.34
CA ILE A 211 7.75 -43.77 18.84
C ILE A 211 8.45 -44.52 19.99
N SER A 212 8.60 -43.91 21.17
CA SER A 212 9.19 -44.58 22.33
C SER A 212 8.22 -45.57 22.99
N GLU A 213 6.92 -45.29 22.97
CA GLU A 213 5.85 -46.20 23.41
C GLU A 213 5.75 -47.39 22.42
N ASP A 214 5.82 -47.13 21.12
CA ASP A 214 5.96 -48.15 20.06
C ASP A 214 7.25 -48.98 20.23
N GLU A 215 8.39 -48.37 20.57
CA GLU A 215 9.66 -49.08 20.79
C GLU A 215 9.58 -50.01 22.02
N VAL A 216 8.90 -49.60 23.09
CA VAL A 216 8.63 -50.45 24.26
C VAL A 216 7.70 -51.60 23.88
N ALA A 217 6.59 -51.33 23.19
CA ALA A 217 5.67 -52.37 22.72
C ALA A 217 6.35 -53.37 21.76
N ILE A 218 7.22 -52.89 20.87
CA ILE A 218 8.02 -53.74 19.97
C ILE A 218 9.02 -54.57 20.77
N LYS A 219 9.67 -54.03 21.82
CA LYS A 219 10.55 -54.82 22.72
C LYS A 219 9.77 -55.90 23.48
N GLU A 220 8.56 -55.62 23.93
CA GLU A 220 7.69 -56.63 24.56
C GLU A 220 7.29 -57.73 23.57
N VAL A 221 6.87 -57.37 22.35
CA VAL A 221 6.57 -58.33 21.27
C VAL A 221 7.81 -59.14 20.89
N VAL A 222 8.99 -58.53 20.80
CA VAL A 222 10.26 -59.22 20.55
C VAL A 222 10.64 -60.16 21.71
N ASN A 223 10.36 -59.79 22.96
CA ASN A 223 10.57 -60.69 24.10
C ASN A 223 9.61 -61.89 24.06
N VAL A 224 8.32 -61.68 23.73
CA VAL A 224 7.35 -62.77 23.54
C VAL A 224 7.73 -63.67 22.36
N LEU A 225 8.23 -63.10 21.26
CA LEU A 225 8.76 -63.88 20.13
C LEU A 225 10.04 -64.64 20.52
N ASN A 226 10.95 -64.05 21.29
CA ASN A 226 12.15 -64.73 21.78
C ASN A 226 11.80 -65.89 22.74
N MET A 227 10.78 -65.73 23.58
CA MET A 227 10.22 -66.82 24.39
C MET A 227 9.63 -67.90 23.49
N SER A 228 8.76 -67.55 22.53
CA SER A 228 8.19 -68.52 21.58
C SER A 228 9.23 -69.21 20.71
N ILE A 229 10.37 -68.57 20.42
CA ILE A 229 11.53 -69.16 19.72
C ILE A 229 12.30 -70.08 20.67
N ALA A 230 12.45 -69.75 21.95
CA ALA A 230 13.04 -70.65 22.94
C ALA A 230 12.17 -71.90 23.12
N ASP A 231 10.85 -71.74 23.28
CA ASP A 231 9.88 -72.83 23.36
C ASP A 231 9.94 -73.70 22.09
N ALA A 232 9.87 -73.10 20.89
CA ALA A 232 9.99 -73.82 19.62
C ALA A 232 11.35 -74.50 19.42
N ASN A 233 12.45 -73.96 19.97
CA ASN A 233 13.74 -74.65 20.00
C ASN A 233 13.72 -75.84 20.96
N THR A 234 13.07 -75.75 22.12
CA THR A 234 12.90 -76.93 23.01
C THR A 234 12.00 -78.01 22.39
N ASP A 235 10.94 -77.63 21.66
CA ASP A 235 10.15 -78.54 20.85
C ASP A 235 10.97 -79.17 19.71
N LEU A 236 11.85 -78.40 19.04
CA LEU A 236 12.75 -78.93 18.01
C LEU A 236 13.79 -79.89 18.60
N GLU A 237 14.33 -79.63 19.80
CA GLU A 237 15.19 -80.59 20.50
C GLU A 237 14.42 -81.86 20.92
N ALA A 238 13.19 -81.72 21.40
CA ALA A 238 12.31 -82.84 21.71
C ALA A 238 12.03 -83.68 20.45
N LEU A 239 11.62 -83.05 19.34
CA LEU A 239 11.41 -83.69 18.04
C LEU A 239 12.69 -84.29 17.47
N GLN A 240 13.87 -83.68 17.67
CA GLN A 240 15.14 -84.27 17.25
C GLN A 240 15.49 -85.51 18.08
N ASN A 241 15.14 -85.53 19.37
CA ASN A 241 15.33 -86.68 20.25
C ASN A 241 14.30 -87.80 19.98
N GLU A 242 13.05 -87.45 19.65
CA GLU A 242 12.08 -88.39 19.08
C GLU A 242 12.55 -88.94 17.73
N HIS A 243 13.11 -88.11 16.86
CA HIS A 243 13.66 -88.54 15.56
C HIS A 243 14.86 -89.48 15.73
N LYS A 244 15.74 -89.26 16.72
CA LYS A 244 16.80 -90.22 17.09
C LYS A 244 16.22 -91.56 17.57
N ARG A 245 15.21 -91.54 18.45
CA ARG A 245 14.51 -92.75 18.92
C ARG A 245 13.79 -93.47 17.77
N LEU A 246 13.17 -92.72 16.86
CA LEU A 246 12.48 -93.23 15.69
C LEU A 246 13.47 -93.84 14.69
N ILE A 247 14.65 -93.25 14.48
CA ILE A 247 15.74 -93.84 13.68
C ILE A 247 16.26 -95.12 14.35
N GLN A 248 16.38 -95.17 15.69
CA GLN A 248 16.77 -96.40 16.40
C GLN A 248 15.71 -97.50 16.21
N ALA A 249 14.44 -97.21 16.44
CA ALA A 249 13.33 -98.13 16.18
C ALA A 249 13.22 -98.54 14.71
N TRP A 250 13.47 -97.63 13.75
CA TRP A 250 13.55 -97.96 12.32
C TRP A 250 14.76 -98.83 12.00
N SER A 251 15.90 -98.66 12.67
CA SER A 251 17.07 -99.52 12.53
C SER A 251 16.77 -100.93 13.04
N GLU A 252 16.11 -101.05 14.21
CA GLU A 252 15.62 -102.33 14.74
C GLU A 252 14.59 -102.99 13.81
N VAL A 253 13.66 -102.21 13.25
CA VAL A 253 12.71 -102.68 12.24
C VAL A 253 13.41 -103.08 10.93
N ILE A 254 14.46 -102.36 10.50
CA ILE A 254 15.27 -102.73 9.33
C ILE A 254 16.05 -104.02 9.60
N ILE A 255 16.57 -104.24 10.81
CA ILE A 255 17.21 -105.50 11.22
C ILE A 255 16.17 -106.64 11.23
N ALA A 256 14.96 -106.39 11.74
CA ALA A 256 13.86 -107.36 11.71
C ALA A 256 13.36 -107.64 10.28
N ILE A 257 13.39 -106.64 9.38
CA ILE A 257 13.12 -106.79 7.95
C ILE A 257 14.24 -107.60 7.30
N GLN A 258 15.52 -107.33 7.56
CA GLN A 258 16.63 -108.13 7.03
C GLN A 258 16.59 -109.58 7.52
N GLN A 259 16.17 -109.83 8.76
CA GLN A 259 15.92 -111.19 9.26
C GLN A 259 14.71 -111.84 8.56
N ARG A 260 13.61 -111.10 8.37
CA ARG A 260 12.47 -111.55 7.57
C ARG A 260 12.82 -111.81 6.12
N ASP A 261 13.65 -110.98 5.48
CA ASP A 261 14.11 -111.12 4.10
C ASP A 261 15.08 -112.29 3.96
N LYS A 262 15.88 -112.59 4.99
CA LYS A 262 16.70 -113.82 5.03
C LYS A 262 15.83 -115.08 5.12
N ILE A 263 14.75 -115.05 5.91
CA ILE A 263 13.75 -116.13 5.98
C ILE A 263 12.93 -116.19 4.67
N LEU A 264 12.55 -115.05 4.11
CA LEU A 264 11.77 -114.93 2.88
C LEU A 264 12.60 -115.32 1.66
N PHE A 265 13.92 -115.12 1.68
CA PHE A 265 14.88 -115.68 0.72
C PHE A 265 14.96 -117.22 0.85
N GLN A 266 15.02 -117.77 2.06
CA GLN A 266 14.95 -119.24 2.26
C GLN A 266 13.61 -119.82 1.79
N VAL A 267 12.50 -119.12 2.03
CA VAL A 267 11.16 -119.48 1.52
C VAL A 267 11.09 -119.32 0.00
N GLN A 268 11.67 -118.26 -0.59
CA GLN A 268 11.75 -118.07 -2.04
C GLN A 268 12.66 -119.09 -2.72
N ASP A 269 13.72 -119.55 -2.08
CA ASP A 269 14.60 -120.61 -2.55
C ASP A 269 13.90 -121.97 -2.49
N ASN A 270 13.16 -122.25 -1.42
CA ASN A 270 12.27 -123.42 -1.36
C ASN A 270 11.13 -123.33 -2.39
N ILE A 271 10.56 -122.15 -2.64
CA ILE A 271 9.59 -121.90 -3.72
C ILE A 271 10.25 -122.01 -5.10
N ARG A 272 11.53 -121.68 -5.26
CA ARG A 272 12.28 -121.93 -6.51
C ARG A 272 12.47 -123.41 -6.73
N LYS A 273 12.92 -124.17 -5.73
CA LYS A 273 13.04 -125.64 -5.78
C LYS A 273 11.70 -126.32 -6.04
N GLN A 274 10.61 -125.85 -5.43
CA GLN A 274 9.25 -126.30 -5.74
C GLN A 274 8.81 -125.87 -7.15
N LYS A 275 9.10 -124.64 -7.59
CA LYS A 275 8.80 -124.20 -8.97
C LYS A 275 9.62 -124.95 -10.01
N GLU A 276 10.85 -125.35 -9.71
CA GLU A 276 11.69 -126.20 -10.56
C GLU A 276 11.18 -127.64 -10.58
N SER A 277 10.74 -128.19 -9.44
CA SER A 277 10.01 -129.47 -9.39
C SER A 277 8.71 -129.40 -10.20
N ILE A 278 7.94 -128.31 -10.08
CA ILE A 278 6.74 -128.04 -10.89
C ILE A 278 7.11 -127.84 -12.37
N LYS A 279 8.26 -127.26 -12.70
CA LYS A 279 8.75 -127.11 -14.08
C LYS A 279 9.23 -128.44 -14.66
N LEU A 280 9.82 -129.31 -13.85
CA LEU A 280 10.23 -130.67 -14.22
C LEU A 280 9.00 -131.56 -14.42
N ASN A 281 8.01 -131.45 -13.53
CA ASN A 281 6.69 -132.07 -13.69
C ASN A 281 5.90 -131.48 -14.86
N SER A 282 5.99 -130.17 -15.14
CA SER A 282 5.37 -129.54 -16.31
C SER A 282 6.04 -129.96 -17.61
N ASN A 283 7.36 -130.08 -17.63
CA ASN A 283 8.11 -130.65 -18.75
C ASN A 283 7.76 -132.13 -18.93
N GLY A 284 7.54 -132.87 -17.83
CA GLY A 284 7.00 -134.23 -17.85
C GLY A 284 5.58 -134.28 -18.43
N ILE A 285 4.70 -133.39 -17.99
CA ILE A 285 3.33 -133.23 -18.51
C ILE A 285 3.34 -132.84 -19.99
N ASP A 286 4.22 -131.95 -20.44
CA ASP A 286 4.30 -131.53 -21.84
C ASP A 286 5.04 -132.55 -22.73
N ALA A 287 5.96 -133.34 -22.17
CA ALA A 287 6.50 -134.53 -22.81
C ALA A 287 5.41 -135.61 -22.96
N VAL A 288 4.58 -135.80 -21.93
CA VAL A 288 3.40 -136.68 -21.95
C VAL A 288 2.32 -136.14 -22.90
N LYS A 289 2.07 -134.83 -22.99
CA LYS A 289 1.21 -134.24 -24.03
C LYS A 289 1.78 -134.46 -25.42
N LYS A 290 3.09 -134.28 -25.63
CA LYS A 290 3.74 -134.60 -26.91
C LYS A 290 3.73 -136.10 -27.22
N GLN A 291 3.70 -136.96 -26.20
CA GLN A 291 3.48 -138.39 -26.37
C GLN A 291 2.01 -138.62 -26.78
N ILE A 292 1.04 -138.09 -26.03
CA ILE A 292 -0.41 -138.16 -26.31
C ILE A 292 -0.76 -137.61 -27.69
N SER A 293 -0.15 -136.52 -28.17
CA SER A 293 -0.36 -136.02 -29.54
C SER A 293 0.21 -136.97 -30.59
N ARG A 294 1.37 -137.61 -30.33
CA ARG A 294 1.92 -138.66 -31.21
C ARG A 294 1.07 -139.92 -31.18
N GLU A 295 0.56 -140.33 -30.02
CA GLU A 295 -0.42 -141.41 -29.86
C GLU A 295 -1.77 -141.06 -30.52
N MET A 296 -2.22 -139.80 -30.51
CA MET A 296 -3.43 -139.37 -31.21
C MET A 296 -3.24 -139.32 -32.73
N GLU A 297 -2.06 -138.92 -33.22
CA GLU A 297 -1.73 -139.05 -34.63
C GLU A 297 -1.58 -140.52 -35.07
N LEU A 298 -0.95 -141.35 -34.24
CA LEU A 298 -0.89 -142.80 -34.45
C LEU A 298 -2.29 -143.40 -34.41
N ASN A 299 -3.16 -142.99 -33.49
CA ASN A 299 -4.53 -143.49 -33.39
C ASN A 299 -5.38 -143.01 -34.58
N LYS A 300 -5.20 -141.77 -35.08
CA LYS A 300 -5.82 -141.34 -36.35
C LYS A 300 -5.30 -142.14 -37.54
N LYS A 301 -4.00 -142.43 -37.60
CA LYS A 301 -3.39 -143.28 -38.65
C LYS A 301 -3.91 -144.71 -38.54
N LEU A 302 -3.99 -145.29 -37.34
CA LEU A 302 -4.48 -146.63 -37.04
C LEU A 302 -5.99 -146.75 -37.27
N GLU A 303 -6.81 -145.76 -36.93
CA GLU A 303 -8.24 -145.76 -37.26
C GLU A 303 -8.43 -145.66 -38.79
N SER A 304 -7.64 -144.82 -39.48
CA SER A 304 -7.61 -144.78 -40.96
C SER A 304 -7.04 -146.04 -41.63
N PHE A 305 -6.35 -146.90 -40.86
CA PHE A 305 -5.78 -148.16 -41.30
C PHE A 305 -6.70 -149.34 -40.95
N LYS A 306 -7.40 -149.28 -39.82
CA LYS A 306 -8.48 -150.16 -39.38
C LYS A 306 -9.71 -150.02 -40.28
N GLN A 307 -10.07 -148.80 -40.68
CA GLN A 307 -11.15 -148.57 -41.64
C GLN A 307 -10.77 -149.11 -43.02
N ARG A 308 -9.52 -148.92 -43.45
CA ARG A 308 -8.98 -149.52 -44.68
C ARG A 308 -8.87 -151.04 -44.60
N LEU A 309 -8.47 -151.60 -43.46
CA LEU A 309 -8.48 -153.03 -43.20
C LEU A 309 -9.89 -153.59 -43.12
N ALA A 310 -10.90 -152.82 -42.70
CA ALA A 310 -12.30 -153.23 -42.75
C ALA A 310 -12.82 -153.25 -44.21
N ASP A 311 -12.45 -152.26 -45.02
CA ASP A 311 -12.73 -152.24 -46.47
C ASP A 311 -11.99 -153.39 -47.19
N ASP A 312 -10.71 -153.59 -46.90
CA ASP A 312 -9.87 -154.65 -47.45
C ASP A 312 -10.35 -156.03 -46.98
N MET A 313 -10.75 -156.21 -45.72
CA MET A 313 -11.29 -157.47 -45.19
C MET A 313 -12.72 -157.74 -45.66
N SER A 314 -13.52 -156.70 -45.96
CA SER A 314 -14.78 -156.81 -46.69
C SER A 314 -14.56 -157.32 -48.12
N ASN A 315 -13.61 -156.71 -48.85
CA ASN A 315 -13.24 -157.15 -50.19
C ASN A 315 -12.65 -158.57 -50.18
N LEU A 316 -11.72 -158.86 -49.27
CA LEU A 316 -11.08 -160.17 -49.14
C LEU A 316 -12.06 -161.23 -48.63
N SER A 317 -13.05 -160.88 -47.79
CA SER A 317 -14.14 -161.81 -47.45
C SER A 317 -14.99 -162.12 -48.67
N ARG A 318 -15.34 -161.12 -49.50
CA ARG A 318 -16.10 -161.33 -50.74
C ARG A 318 -15.30 -162.13 -51.78
N ASP A 319 -13.99 -161.92 -51.84
CA ASP A 319 -13.12 -162.63 -52.78
C ASP A 319 -12.77 -164.04 -52.29
N CYS A 320 -12.61 -164.26 -50.98
CA CYS A 320 -12.61 -165.60 -50.39
C CYS A 320 -13.96 -166.31 -50.58
N GLN A 321 -15.09 -165.59 -50.58
CA GLN A 321 -16.40 -166.19 -50.84
C GLN A 321 -16.55 -166.61 -52.31
N ARG A 322 -16.02 -165.82 -53.25
CA ARG A 322 -15.87 -166.20 -54.67
C ARG A 322 -14.93 -167.38 -54.88
N GLU A 323 -13.78 -167.41 -54.20
CA GLU A 323 -12.85 -168.54 -54.24
C GLU A 323 -13.41 -169.79 -53.52
N MET A 324 -14.30 -169.62 -52.54
CA MET A 324 -15.05 -170.73 -51.91
C MET A 324 -16.11 -171.30 -52.88
N GLU A 325 -16.79 -170.46 -53.66
CA GLU A 325 -17.69 -170.88 -54.75
C GLU A 325 -16.92 -171.54 -55.91
N ALA A 326 -15.73 -171.03 -56.24
CA ALA A 326 -14.82 -171.65 -57.21
C ALA A 326 -14.30 -173.01 -56.69
N LEU A 327 -13.89 -173.09 -55.42
CA LEU A 327 -13.49 -174.35 -54.79
C LEU A 327 -14.65 -175.34 -54.74
N LEU A 328 -15.87 -174.94 -54.40
CA LEU A 328 -17.04 -175.83 -54.45
C LEU A 328 -17.29 -176.38 -55.86
N THR A 329 -17.16 -175.55 -56.90
CA THR A 329 -17.34 -175.99 -58.30
C THR A 329 -16.14 -176.74 -58.90
N LEU A 330 -14.99 -176.75 -58.22
CA LEU A 330 -13.88 -177.68 -58.45
C LEU A 330 -14.01 -178.97 -57.61
N GLN A 331 -14.56 -178.88 -56.39
CA GLN A 331 -14.82 -180.02 -55.50
C GLN A 331 -15.86 -180.95 -56.13
N THR A 332 -16.98 -180.42 -56.65
CA THR A 332 -17.98 -181.24 -57.36
C THR A 332 -17.40 -181.94 -58.59
N LYS A 333 -16.42 -181.34 -59.27
CA LYS A 333 -15.69 -181.98 -60.39
C LYS A 333 -14.65 -183.00 -59.92
N LEU A 334 -14.14 -182.84 -58.70
CA LEU A 334 -13.27 -183.83 -58.06
C LEU A 334 -14.09 -185.08 -57.66
N ASP A 335 -15.32 -184.86 -57.18
CA ASP A 335 -16.27 -185.91 -56.79
C ASP A 335 -16.91 -186.65 -58.00
N GLU A 336 -16.81 -186.09 -59.22
CA GLU A 336 -17.17 -186.77 -60.48
C GLU A 336 -16.10 -187.78 -60.96
N PHE A 337 -14.82 -187.58 -60.61
CA PHE A 337 -13.74 -188.46 -61.10
C PHE A 337 -13.81 -189.92 -60.64
N PRO A 338 -14.29 -190.27 -59.42
CA PRO A 338 -14.54 -191.65 -59.03
C PRO A 338 -15.50 -192.41 -59.97
N GLU A 339 -16.52 -191.74 -60.55
CA GLU A 339 -17.44 -192.39 -61.50
C GLU A 339 -16.79 -192.57 -62.89
N PHE A 340 -15.92 -191.65 -63.31
CA PHE A 340 -15.10 -191.82 -64.51
C PHE A 340 -14.02 -192.89 -64.36
N LEU A 341 -13.39 -193.00 -63.18
CA LEU A 341 -12.47 -194.10 -62.86
C LEU A 341 -13.21 -195.44 -62.82
N ALA A 342 -14.36 -195.53 -62.15
CA ALA A 342 -15.18 -196.75 -62.13
C ALA A 342 -15.64 -197.18 -63.53
N ARG A 343 -16.03 -196.23 -64.41
CA ARG A 343 -16.32 -196.55 -65.82
C ARG A 343 -15.09 -197.03 -66.58
N THR A 344 -13.95 -196.35 -66.47
CA THR A 344 -12.74 -196.72 -67.23
C THR A 344 -12.07 -198.00 -66.72
N GLU A 345 -12.16 -198.31 -65.43
CA GLU A 345 -11.77 -199.62 -64.88
C GLU A 345 -12.77 -200.73 -65.25
N ALA A 346 -14.07 -200.43 -65.35
CA ALA A 346 -15.06 -201.35 -65.89
C ALA A 346 -14.79 -201.65 -67.37
N ASP A 347 -14.55 -200.64 -68.20
CA ASP A 347 -14.18 -200.79 -69.61
C ASP A 347 -12.85 -201.56 -69.76
N LEU A 348 -11.87 -201.35 -68.87
CA LEU A 348 -10.61 -202.12 -68.85
C LEU A 348 -10.83 -203.57 -68.42
N GLN A 349 -11.74 -203.84 -67.48
CA GLN A 349 -12.14 -205.20 -67.10
C GLN A 349 -12.98 -205.89 -68.17
N GLU A 350 -13.86 -205.17 -68.88
CA GLU A 350 -14.62 -205.69 -70.02
C GLU A 350 -13.64 -206.01 -71.15
N ALA A 351 -12.75 -205.09 -71.53
CA ALA A 351 -11.73 -205.30 -72.56
C ALA A 351 -10.72 -206.41 -72.22
N THR A 352 -10.36 -206.61 -70.94
CA THR A 352 -9.52 -207.76 -70.53
C THR A 352 -10.33 -209.06 -70.36
N ARG A 353 -11.64 -209.01 -70.09
CA ARG A 353 -12.52 -210.19 -70.19
C ARG A 353 -12.80 -210.57 -71.64
N GLU A 354 -12.94 -209.62 -72.55
CA GLU A 354 -12.99 -209.85 -74.00
C GLU A 354 -11.64 -210.32 -74.53
N GLY A 355 -10.52 -209.74 -74.09
CA GLY A 355 -9.18 -210.23 -74.40
C GLY A 355 -8.95 -211.66 -73.91
N ASN A 356 -9.41 -212.01 -72.71
CA ASN A 356 -9.35 -213.38 -72.20
C ASN A 356 -10.37 -214.33 -72.87
N LYS A 357 -11.58 -213.85 -73.24
CA LYS A 357 -12.52 -214.59 -74.10
C LYS A 357 -11.86 -214.87 -75.44
N LEU A 358 -11.27 -213.87 -76.11
CA LEU A 358 -10.53 -213.99 -77.38
C LEU A 358 -9.29 -214.89 -77.25
N LEU A 359 -8.59 -214.90 -76.12
CA LEU A 359 -7.52 -215.88 -75.86
C LEU A 359 -8.06 -217.30 -75.63
N SER A 360 -9.23 -217.45 -74.99
CA SER A 360 -9.90 -218.75 -74.85
C SER A 360 -10.51 -219.23 -76.17
N GLU A 361 -10.99 -218.31 -77.00
CA GLU A 361 -11.46 -218.52 -78.36
C GLU A 361 -10.29 -218.85 -79.29
N MET A 362 -9.13 -218.21 -79.14
CA MET A 362 -7.89 -218.62 -79.81
C MET A 362 -7.51 -220.04 -79.42
N ARG A 363 -7.43 -220.38 -78.13
CA ARG A 363 -7.14 -221.76 -77.70
C ARG A 363 -8.22 -222.76 -78.16
N ARG A 364 -9.49 -222.34 -78.24
CA ARG A 364 -10.60 -223.13 -78.80
C ARG A 364 -10.45 -223.31 -80.31
N LEU A 365 -10.01 -222.27 -81.02
CA LEU A 365 -9.71 -222.26 -82.45
C LEU A 365 -8.45 -223.05 -82.76
N ASP A 366 -7.43 -223.07 -81.90
CA ASP A 366 -6.22 -223.89 -81.97
C ASP A 366 -6.57 -225.37 -81.77
N LEU A 367 -7.37 -225.71 -80.75
CA LEU A 367 -7.89 -227.07 -80.55
C LEU A 367 -8.83 -227.52 -81.69
N ILE A 368 -9.52 -226.57 -82.32
CA ILE A 368 -10.28 -226.77 -83.56
C ILE A 368 -9.34 -226.84 -84.78
N LEU A 369 -8.17 -226.19 -84.78
CA LEU A 369 -7.15 -226.21 -85.82
C LEU A 369 -6.45 -227.56 -85.85
N ASP A 370 -6.08 -228.12 -84.70
CA ASP A 370 -5.54 -229.50 -84.61
C ASP A 370 -6.59 -230.54 -84.99
N LYS A 371 -7.84 -230.37 -84.55
CA LYS A 371 -8.96 -231.20 -85.05
C LYS A 371 -9.21 -230.99 -86.55
N ASN A 372 -8.98 -229.80 -87.08
CA ASN A 372 -9.09 -229.51 -88.50
C ASN A 372 -7.86 -229.97 -89.27
N HIS A 373 -6.69 -230.16 -88.67
CA HIS A 373 -5.52 -230.80 -89.27
C HIS A 373 -5.70 -232.32 -89.34
N GLN A 374 -6.25 -232.95 -88.30
CA GLN A 374 -6.64 -234.36 -88.35
C GLN A 374 -7.82 -234.63 -89.28
N LYS A 375 -8.78 -233.70 -89.38
CA LYS A 375 -9.82 -233.74 -90.43
C LYS A 375 -9.23 -233.49 -91.81
N LYS A 376 -8.34 -232.50 -91.96
CA LYS A 376 -7.66 -232.16 -93.23
C LYS A 376 -7.02 -233.40 -93.83
N PHE A 377 -6.23 -234.15 -93.05
CA PHE A 377 -5.61 -235.40 -93.50
C PHE A 377 -6.66 -236.40 -94.05
N LYS A 378 -7.78 -236.59 -93.33
CA LYS A 378 -8.88 -237.48 -93.73
C LYS A 378 -9.73 -236.94 -94.88
N THR A 379 -9.77 -235.63 -95.11
CA THR A 379 -10.43 -235.03 -96.27
C THR A 379 -9.54 -234.97 -97.49
N GLU A 380 -8.22 -234.78 -97.36
CA GLU A 380 -7.26 -234.81 -98.46
C GLU A 380 -7.23 -236.20 -99.11
N GLU A 381 -7.27 -237.26 -98.32
CA GLU A 381 -7.37 -238.65 -98.79
C GLU A 381 -8.73 -238.96 -99.49
N ALA A 382 -9.82 -238.31 -99.08
CA ALA A 382 -11.14 -238.47 -99.70
C ALA A 382 -11.30 -237.62 -100.98
N ILE A 383 -10.77 -236.40 -100.99
CA ILE A 383 -10.92 -235.44 -102.10
C ILE A 383 -10.18 -235.92 -103.35
N LEU A 384 -9.03 -236.60 -103.19
CA LEU A 384 -8.31 -237.24 -104.32
C LEU A 384 -9.11 -238.37 -105.02
N LYS A 385 -10.28 -238.77 -104.50
CA LYS A 385 -11.10 -239.85 -105.06
C LYS A 385 -12.51 -239.47 -105.50
N LEU A 386 -12.93 -238.22 -105.29
CA LEU A 386 -14.18 -237.66 -105.85
C LEU A 386 -13.98 -236.29 -106.55
N ALA A 387 -12.75 -235.82 -106.68
CA ALA A 387 -12.39 -234.63 -107.46
C ALA A 387 -11.32 -234.91 -108.55
N GLN A 388 -11.24 -236.15 -109.05
CA GLN A 388 -10.90 -236.34 -110.47
C GLN A 388 -12.06 -235.87 -111.36
N ASP A 389 -13.30 -235.91 -110.84
CA ASP A 389 -14.51 -235.43 -111.51
C ASP A 389 -14.69 -233.90 -111.37
N GLN A 390 -13.68 -233.18 -111.87
CA GLN A 390 -13.67 -231.79 -112.34
C GLN A 390 -13.56 -230.71 -111.23
N LEU A 391 -12.46 -229.94 -111.12
CA LEU A 391 -11.92 -228.89 -112.02
C LEU A 391 -12.86 -227.65 -112.08
N ILE A 392 -12.43 -226.38 -111.90
CA ILE A 392 -11.14 -225.72 -112.21
C ILE A 392 -10.66 -224.74 -111.08
N THR A 393 -9.38 -224.39 -111.14
CA THR A 393 -8.50 -223.50 -110.33
C THR A 393 -8.86 -221.98 -110.38
N ASP A 394 -8.17 -220.97 -109.81
CA ASP A 394 -6.80 -220.83 -109.24
C ASP A 394 -6.60 -219.55 -108.35
N LYS A 395 -5.36 -219.33 -107.87
CA LYS A 395 -4.67 -218.05 -107.54
C LYS A 395 -4.76 -217.45 -106.14
N ALA A 396 -4.17 -218.18 -105.18
CA ALA A 396 -3.79 -217.70 -103.85
C ALA A 396 -2.67 -216.62 -103.79
N SER A 397 -2.14 -216.14 -104.92
CA SER A 397 -0.92 -215.30 -104.98
C SER A 397 -1.17 -213.79 -105.15
N ALA A 398 -2.30 -213.35 -105.71
CA ALA A 398 -2.48 -211.96 -106.13
C ALA A 398 -2.73 -210.96 -104.99
N TYR A 399 -3.50 -211.33 -103.96
CA TYR A 399 -3.94 -210.36 -102.93
C TYR A 399 -2.81 -209.92 -101.99
N ARG A 400 -1.75 -210.73 -101.81
CA ARG A 400 -0.58 -210.36 -101.00
C ARG A 400 0.16 -209.12 -101.56
N LEU A 401 0.18 -208.95 -102.88
CA LEU A 401 0.73 -207.75 -103.52
C LEU A 401 -0.17 -206.52 -103.29
N LYS A 402 -1.48 -206.73 -103.14
CA LYS A 402 -2.46 -205.67 -102.81
C LYS A 402 -2.35 -205.21 -101.35
N LEU A 403 -1.94 -206.09 -100.42
CA LEU A 403 -1.55 -205.68 -99.06
C LEU A 403 -0.29 -204.81 -99.07
N LEU A 404 0.72 -205.14 -99.88
CA LEU A 404 1.99 -204.40 -99.92
C LEU A 404 1.78 -202.93 -100.36
N ASN A 405 1.00 -202.71 -101.43
CA ASN A 405 0.68 -201.35 -101.87
C ASN A 405 -0.17 -200.58 -100.84
N LYS A 406 -1.16 -201.23 -100.21
CA LYS A 406 -1.92 -200.60 -99.10
C LYS A 406 -1.03 -200.20 -97.92
N ALA A 407 -0.04 -201.03 -97.56
CA ALA A 407 0.92 -200.70 -96.50
C ALA A 407 1.79 -199.48 -96.87
N GLN A 408 2.14 -199.32 -98.14
CA GLN A 408 2.96 -198.20 -98.61
C GLN A 408 2.18 -196.88 -98.72
N GLU A 409 0.90 -196.93 -99.12
CA GLU A 409 -0.02 -195.77 -99.02
C GLU A 409 -0.25 -195.38 -97.54
N HIS A 410 -0.45 -196.38 -96.66
CA HIS A 410 -0.65 -196.13 -95.24
C HIS A 410 0.60 -195.56 -94.56
N ARG A 411 1.82 -195.96 -94.97
CA ARG A 411 3.05 -195.32 -94.49
C ARG A 411 3.11 -193.84 -94.91
N ARG A 412 2.72 -193.53 -96.15
CA ARG A 412 2.72 -192.15 -96.66
C ARG A 412 1.68 -191.26 -95.96
N SER A 413 0.55 -191.82 -95.51
CA SER A 413 -0.39 -191.08 -94.64
C SER A 413 0.15 -190.90 -93.22
N VAL A 414 0.88 -191.89 -92.69
CA VAL A 414 1.59 -191.77 -91.40
C VAL A 414 2.70 -190.71 -91.46
N ASP A 415 3.49 -190.63 -92.54
CA ASP A 415 4.53 -189.60 -92.71
C ASP A 415 3.92 -188.17 -92.69
N ILE A 416 2.75 -187.99 -93.31
CA ILE A 416 1.98 -186.72 -93.27
C ILE A 416 1.44 -186.45 -91.85
N SER A 417 1.00 -187.50 -91.12
CA SER A 417 0.59 -187.36 -89.72
C SER A 417 1.79 -187.01 -88.81
N LEU A 418 2.97 -187.58 -89.07
CA LEU A 418 4.20 -187.31 -88.33
C LEU A 418 4.63 -185.85 -88.52
N SER A 419 4.54 -185.32 -89.75
CA SER A 419 4.80 -183.90 -90.02
C SER A 419 3.81 -182.98 -89.28
N LYS A 420 2.52 -183.34 -89.20
CA LYS A 420 1.55 -182.62 -88.36
C LYS A 420 1.91 -182.69 -86.87
N VAL A 421 2.28 -183.86 -86.36
CA VAL A 421 2.70 -184.05 -84.95
C VAL A 421 4.00 -183.31 -84.65
N GLN A 422 4.95 -183.24 -85.57
CA GLN A 422 6.17 -182.45 -85.43
C GLN A 422 5.89 -180.94 -85.41
N ASN A 423 4.93 -180.46 -86.20
CA ASN A 423 4.54 -179.05 -86.17
C ASN A 423 3.73 -178.70 -84.89
N GLN A 424 2.90 -179.63 -84.41
CA GLN A 424 2.26 -179.56 -83.09
C GLN A 424 3.28 -179.62 -81.95
N LEU A 425 4.35 -180.42 -82.08
CA LEU A 425 5.46 -180.48 -81.12
C LEU A 425 6.26 -179.16 -81.12
N ALA A 426 6.49 -178.55 -82.28
CA ALA A 426 7.15 -177.24 -82.36
C ALA A 426 6.31 -176.13 -81.70
N LEU A 427 4.99 -176.13 -81.92
CA LEU A 427 4.05 -175.25 -81.20
C LEU A 427 4.04 -175.53 -79.70
N ALA A 428 3.96 -176.80 -79.29
CA ALA A 428 4.00 -177.20 -77.88
C ALA A 428 5.34 -176.87 -77.21
N MET A 429 6.46 -176.93 -77.92
CA MET A 429 7.77 -176.49 -77.40
C MET A 429 7.86 -174.97 -77.29
N LEU A 430 7.31 -174.22 -78.24
CA LEU A 430 7.20 -172.76 -78.14
C LEU A 430 6.28 -172.34 -76.98
N ASP A 431 5.17 -173.04 -76.78
CA ASP A 431 4.26 -172.78 -75.66
C ASP A 431 4.82 -173.29 -74.32
N VAL A 432 5.60 -174.37 -74.30
CA VAL A 432 6.40 -174.78 -73.12
C VAL A 432 7.46 -173.74 -72.79
N GLU A 433 8.11 -173.11 -73.77
CA GLU A 433 9.13 -172.09 -73.50
C GLU A 433 8.50 -170.73 -73.14
N LYS A 434 7.31 -170.39 -73.67
CA LYS A 434 6.46 -169.32 -73.11
C LYS A 434 6.07 -169.64 -71.68
N LEU A 435 5.59 -170.86 -71.40
CA LEU A 435 5.19 -171.29 -70.05
C LEU A 435 6.38 -171.40 -69.10
N ARG A 436 7.61 -171.60 -69.60
CA ARG A 436 8.86 -171.48 -68.82
C ARG A 436 9.27 -170.03 -68.58
N SER A 437 9.08 -169.13 -69.54
CA SER A 437 9.28 -167.69 -69.32
C SER A 437 8.24 -167.12 -68.35
N VAL A 438 6.99 -167.58 -68.44
CA VAL A 438 5.95 -167.33 -67.43
C VAL A 438 6.35 -167.98 -66.11
N LEU A 439 6.66 -169.28 -66.03
CA LEU A 439 7.09 -169.93 -64.78
C LEU A 439 8.33 -169.28 -64.18
N PHE A 440 9.29 -168.79 -64.96
CA PHE A 440 10.47 -168.10 -64.45
C PHE A 440 10.10 -166.73 -63.87
N ASN A 441 9.22 -165.97 -64.53
CA ASN A 441 8.74 -164.69 -64.00
C ASN A 441 7.78 -164.88 -62.82
N THR A 442 6.84 -165.81 -62.89
CA THR A 442 5.90 -166.18 -61.83
C THR A 442 6.61 -166.84 -60.66
N LYS A 443 7.67 -167.63 -60.86
CA LYS A 443 8.53 -168.11 -59.78
C LYS A 443 9.41 -167.00 -59.22
N LYS A 444 9.94 -166.09 -60.02
CA LYS A 444 10.67 -164.90 -59.54
C LYS A 444 9.75 -163.88 -58.84
N GLN A 445 8.45 -163.89 -59.14
CA GLN A 445 7.41 -163.20 -58.35
C GLN A 445 7.10 -164.01 -57.09
N ASN A 446 6.91 -165.33 -57.19
CA ASN A 446 6.56 -166.19 -56.07
C ASN A 446 7.69 -166.27 -55.03
N ASP A 447 8.96 -166.35 -55.43
CA ASP A 447 10.11 -166.26 -54.54
C ASP A 447 10.16 -164.90 -53.84
N LYS A 448 9.76 -163.81 -54.52
CA LYS A 448 9.59 -162.46 -53.93
C LYS A 448 8.32 -162.29 -53.11
N VAL A 449 7.31 -163.13 -53.28
CA VAL A 449 6.09 -163.17 -52.48
C VAL A 449 6.32 -164.05 -51.26
N GLN A 450 6.99 -165.18 -51.41
CA GLN A 450 7.46 -166.08 -50.35
C GLN A 450 8.45 -165.36 -49.43
N ASP A 451 9.45 -164.66 -49.97
CA ASP A 451 10.41 -163.86 -49.20
C ASP A 451 9.79 -162.59 -48.58
N LYS A 452 8.58 -162.19 -49.02
CA LYS A 452 7.74 -161.22 -48.31
C LYS A 452 6.79 -161.88 -47.31
N LEU A 453 6.33 -163.09 -47.58
CA LEU A 453 5.39 -163.87 -46.77
C LEU A 453 6.11 -164.37 -45.52
N THR A 454 7.30 -164.95 -45.62
CA THR A 454 8.13 -165.30 -44.46
C THR A 454 8.44 -164.06 -43.61
N LYS A 455 8.80 -162.93 -44.23
CA LYS A 455 9.03 -161.65 -43.53
C LYS A 455 7.75 -160.97 -43.03
N ALA A 456 6.58 -161.43 -43.47
CA ALA A 456 5.28 -161.03 -42.94
C ALA A 456 4.78 -162.00 -41.87
N GLU A 457 5.13 -163.28 -41.92
CA GLU A 457 4.82 -164.33 -40.94
C GLU A 457 5.73 -164.20 -39.71
N GLU A 458 7.03 -163.96 -39.88
CA GLU A 458 7.94 -163.58 -38.79
C GLU A 458 7.44 -162.32 -38.08
N LYS A 459 6.97 -161.32 -38.85
CA LYS A 459 6.36 -160.11 -38.30
C LYS A 459 4.99 -160.38 -37.68
N SER A 460 4.14 -161.18 -38.29
CA SER A 460 2.81 -161.52 -37.79
C SER A 460 2.91 -162.31 -36.50
N ASN A 461 3.84 -163.25 -36.40
CA ASN A 461 4.14 -163.97 -35.16
C ASN A 461 4.67 -163.00 -34.10
N SER A 462 5.59 -162.08 -34.44
CA SER A 462 6.02 -161.04 -33.48
C SER A 462 4.88 -160.12 -33.04
N LEU A 463 3.95 -159.78 -33.93
CA LEU A 463 2.80 -158.91 -33.68
C LEU A 463 1.66 -159.63 -32.96
N ASP A 464 1.50 -160.95 -33.11
CA ASP A 464 0.57 -161.78 -32.34
C ASP A 464 1.08 -162.00 -30.91
N ASP A 465 2.40 -162.18 -30.77
CA ASP A 465 3.08 -162.21 -29.48
C ASP A 465 3.05 -160.84 -28.78
N GLU A 466 3.09 -159.73 -29.52
CA GLU A 466 2.85 -158.38 -28.98
C GLU A 466 1.36 -158.10 -28.74
N LEU A 467 0.43 -158.59 -29.57
CA LEU A 467 -1.02 -158.47 -29.36
C LEU A 467 -1.42 -159.15 -28.06
N LYS A 468 -0.96 -160.37 -27.77
CA LYS A 468 -1.22 -161.04 -26.47
C LYS A 468 -0.64 -160.26 -25.28
N LYS A 469 0.51 -159.58 -25.48
CA LYS A 469 1.15 -158.66 -24.51
C LYS A 469 0.52 -157.26 -24.49
N ILE A 470 -0.45 -156.96 -25.35
CA ILE A 470 -1.22 -155.70 -25.42
C ILE A 470 -2.64 -155.93 -24.91
N GLN A 471 -3.28 -157.05 -25.24
CA GLN A 471 -4.62 -157.44 -24.78
C GLN A 471 -4.66 -157.55 -23.24
N SER A 472 -3.67 -158.23 -22.66
CA SER A 472 -3.42 -158.26 -21.21
C SER A 472 -3.13 -156.88 -20.58
N LYS A 473 -2.62 -155.90 -21.35
CA LYS A 473 -2.43 -154.51 -20.89
C LYS A 473 -3.65 -153.62 -21.11
N ILE A 474 -4.55 -153.98 -22.03
CA ILE A 474 -5.84 -153.32 -22.28
C ILE A 474 -6.80 -153.68 -21.15
N GLU A 475 -6.87 -154.96 -20.76
CA GLU A 475 -7.71 -155.45 -19.67
C GLU A 475 -7.37 -154.76 -18.32
N ILE A 476 -6.07 -154.65 -18.00
CA ILE A 476 -5.56 -153.90 -16.84
C ILE A 476 -5.83 -152.38 -16.93
N LYS A 477 -6.01 -151.82 -18.15
CA LYS A 477 -6.33 -150.40 -18.36
C LYS A 477 -7.83 -150.11 -18.35
N MET A 478 -8.69 -151.02 -18.81
CA MET A 478 -10.16 -150.86 -18.76
C MET A 478 -10.64 -150.72 -17.32
N GLN A 479 -10.22 -151.63 -16.41
CA GLN A 479 -10.53 -151.57 -14.98
C GLN A 479 -10.00 -150.30 -14.27
N ARG A 480 -9.14 -149.52 -14.94
CA ARG A 480 -8.58 -148.25 -14.46
C ARG A 480 -9.22 -147.02 -15.13
N PHE A 481 -9.94 -147.21 -16.24
CA PHE A 481 -10.68 -146.17 -16.95
C PHE A 481 -12.03 -145.91 -16.26
N GLU A 482 -12.79 -146.96 -15.93
CA GLU A 482 -14.06 -146.86 -15.19
C GLU A 482 -13.88 -146.14 -13.85
N LYS A 483 -12.80 -146.47 -13.12
CA LYS A 483 -12.43 -145.84 -11.82
C LYS A 483 -11.95 -144.39 -11.93
N LEU A 484 -11.72 -143.87 -13.13
CA LEU A 484 -11.43 -142.45 -13.36
C LEU A 484 -12.64 -141.68 -13.89
N ASN A 485 -13.54 -142.34 -14.65
CA ASN A 485 -14.80 -141.74 -15.06
C ASN A 485 -15.70 -141.41 -13.85
N SER A 486 -15.78 -142.35 -12.89
CA SER A 486 -16.52 -142.17 -11.63
C SER A 486 -16.06 -140.98 -10.78
N LEU A 487 -14.86 -140.44 -11.00
CA LEU A 487 -14.31 -139.32 -10.24
C LEU A 487 -14.53 -137.94 -10.91
N ILE A 488 -15.12 -137.93 -12.11
CA ILE A 488 -15.36 -136.70 -12.91
C ILE A 488 -16.81 -136.22 -12.78
N GLU A 489 -17.75 -137.15 -12.64
CA GLU A 489 -19.18 -136.84 -12.42
C GLU A 489 -19.41 -136.21 -11.03
N GLU A 490 -18.63 -136.60 -10.02
CA GLU A 490 -18.72 -136.09 -8.64
C GLU A 490 -18.24 -134.62 -8.49
N ILE A 491 -17.55 -134.07 -9.48
CA ILE A 491 -17.08 -132.67 -9.50
C ILE A 491 -18.02 -131.75 -10.31
N HIS A 492 -18.82 -132.30 -11.23
CA HIS A 492 -19.76 -131.51 -12.05
C HIS A 492 -21.09 -131.21 -11.35
N SER A 493 -21.42 -131.89 -10.24
CA SER A 493 -22.67 -131.67 -9.49
C SER A 493 -22.61 -130.49 -8.50
N ALA A 494 -21.46 -129.83 -8.34
CA ALA A 494 -21.22 -128.90 -7.23
C ALA A 494 -21.53 -127.41 -7.55
N HIS A 495 -21.49 -126.98 -8.81
CA HIS A 495 -21.77 -125.58 -9.20
C HIS A 495 -22.45 -125.52 -10.58
N GLY A 496 -23.73 -125.16 -10.59
CA GLY A 496 -24.48 -124.75 -11.78
C GLY A 496 -24.81 -123.25 -11.75
N ASP A 497 -25.30 -122.76 -12.90
CA ASP A 497 -25.69 -121.38 -13.24
C ASP A 497 -26.08 -120.42 -12.09
N GLU A 498 -25.40 -119.28 -11.97
CA GLU A 498 -25.95 -117.92 -12.20
C GLU A 498 -24.97 -116.77 -11.81
N THR A 499 -25.07 -115.63 -12.52
CA THR A 499 -24.48 -114.29 -12.24
C THR A 499 -22.95 -114.03 -12.35
N GLY A 500 -22.63 -112.89 -12.99
CA GLY A 500 -21.64 -111.92 -12.46
C GLY A 500 -20.15 -112.07 -12.82
N ASN A 501 -19.70 -111.48 -13.95
CA ASN A 501 -18.27 -111.32 -14.24
C ASN A 501 -17.68 -110.09 -13.48
N PRO A 502 -16.61 -110.24 -12.66
CA PRO A 502 -16.08 -109.15 -11.81
C PRO A 502 -15.69 -107.83 -12.51
N THR A 503 -15.49 -107.85 -13.83
CA THR A 503 -15.17 -106.65 -14.62
C THR A 503 -16.31 -105.62 -14.63
N GLU A 504 -17.56 -106.07 -14.63
CA GLU A 504 -18.74 -105.24 -14.93
C GLU A 504 -19.17 -104.36 -13.73
N LEU A 505 -18.97 -104.86 -12.50
CA LEU A 505 -19.13 -104.08 -11.27
C LEU A 505 -18.17 -102.88 -11.23
N LYS A 506 -16.96 -103.04 -11.79
CA LYS A 506 -15.91 -102.01 -11.71
C LYS A 506 -16.15 -100.85 -12.66
N ILE A 507 -16.83 -101.08 -13.79
CA ILE A 507 -17.28 -100.02 -14.72
C ILE A 507 -18.33 -99.14 -14.03
N LYS A 508 -19.40 -99.75 -13.48
CA LYS A 508 -20.47 -99.02 -12.76
C LYS A 508 -19.99 -98.21 -11.56
N GLN A 509 -18.90 -98.64 -10.92
CA GLN A 509 -18.26 -97.89 -9.83
C GLN A 509 -17.49 -96.64 -10.33
N ILE A 510 -16.86 -96.72 -11.52
CA ILE A 510 -16.17 -95.59 -12.15
C ILE A 510 -17.17 -94.56 -12.69
N GLU A 511 -18.24 -95.00 -13.35
CA GLU A 511 -19.33 -94.14 -13.85
C GLU A 511 -19.96 -93.30 -12.71
N LYS A 512 -20.22 -93.93 -11.56
CA LYS A 512 -20.70 -93.21 -10.36
C LYS A 512 -19.71 -92.16 -9.85
N SER A 513 -18.40 -92.45 -9.93
CA SER A 513 -17.35 -91.50 -9.53
C SER A 513 -17.30 -90.28 -10.46
N ILE A 514 -17.47 -90.51 -11.77
CA ILE A 514 -17.52 -89.43 -12.78
C ILE A 514 -18.71 -88.51 -12.52
N HIS A 515 -19.93 -89.04 -12.35
CA HIS A 515 -21.11 -88.20 -12.08
C HIS A 515 -21.02 -87.40 -10.78
N VAL A 516 -20.35 -87.91 -9.73
CA VAL A 516 -20.08 -87.13 -8.50
C VAL A 516 -19.12 -85.96 -8.79
N GLY A 517 -18.06 -86.19 -9.58
CA GLY A 517 -17.16 -85.13 -10.04
C GLY A 517 -17.85 -84.08 -10.90
N GLU A 518 -18.71 -84.48 -11.85
CA GLU A 518 -19.50 -83.57 -12.68
C GLU A 518 -20.52 -82.74 -11.89
N TYR A 519 -20.99 -83.25 -10.75
CA TYR A 519 -21.86 -82.51 -9.83
C TYR A 519 -21.04 -81.46 -9.07
N GLN A 520 -19.91 -81.84 -8.48
CA GLN A 520 -18.99 -80.92 -7.78
C GLN A 520 -18.45 -79.81 -8.70
N ILE A 521 -18.14 -80.13 -9.96
CA ILE A 521 -17.74 -79.12 -10.96
C ILE A 521 -18.85 -78.09 -11.20
N ARG A 522 -20.13 -78.51 -11.23
CA ARG A 522 -21.27 -77.59 -11.40
C ARG A 522 -21.51 -76.72 -10.17
N GLU A 523 -21.35 -77.26 -8.96
CA GLU A 523 -21.41 -76.46 -7.73
C GLU A 523 -20.28 -75.42 -7.68
N HIS A 524 -19.04 -75.82 -8.02
CA HIS A 524 -17.92 -74.89 -8.13
C HIS A 524 -18.10 -73.83 -9.23
N GLN A 525 -18.72 -74.17 -10.37
CA GLN A 525 -19.08 -73.19 -11.40
C GLN A 525 -20.15 -72.20 -10.91
N GLN A 526 -21.21 -72.66 -10.22
CA GLN A 526 -22.20 -71.75 -9.61
C GLN A 526 -21.56 -70.85 -8.54
N PHE A 527 -20.70 -71.39 -7.69
CA PHE A 527 -19.98 -70.61 -6.68
C PHE A 527 -19.04 -69.58 -7.33
N TRP A 528 -18.33 -69.95 -8.40
CA TRP A 528 -17.48 -69.03 -9.16
C TRP A 528 -18.30 -67.90 -9.82
N ILE A 529 -19.45 -68.21 -10.42
CA ILE A 529 -20.36 -67.20 -11.00
C ILE A 529 -20.93 -66.27 -9.91
N MET A 530 -21.26 -66.79 -8.73
CA MET A 530 -21.68 -65.98 -7.58
C MET A 530 -20.56 -65.05 -7.12
N LEU A 531 -19.33 -65.55 -7.01
CA LEU A 531 -18.16 -64.78 -6.60
C LEU A 531 -17.78 -63.73 -7.65
N GLN A 532 -17.88 -64.06 -8.94
CA GLN A 532 -17.70 -63.13 -10.05
C GLN A 532 -18.74 -61.99 -10.00
N ASN A 533 -20.02 -62.31 -9.81
CA ASN A 533 -21.07 -61.30 -9.62
C ASN A 533 -20.81 -60.43 -8.38
N HIS A 534 -20.36 -61.02 -7.27
CA HIS A 534 -20.00 -60.26 -6.07
C HIS A 534 -18.83 -59.30 -6.35
N PHE A 535 -17.80 -59.75 -7.08
CA PHE A 535 -16.65 -58.92 -7.46
C PHE A 535 -17.04 -57.79 -8.43
N VAL A 536 -17.93 -58.04 -9.39
CA VAL A 536 -18.49 -57.00 -10.29
C VAL A 536 -19.29 -55.97 -9.49
N ASN A 537 -20.14 -56.40 -8.55
CA ASN A 537 -20.90 -55.51 -7.68
C ASN A 537 -20.00 -54.68 -6.74
N LEU A 538 -18.92 -55.26 -6.21
CA LEU A 538 -17.89 -54.52 -5.46
C LEU A 538 -17.14 -53.52 -6.35
N THR A 539 -16.88 -53.88 -7.61
CA THR A 539 -16.22 -53.00 -8.59
C THR A 539 -17.10 -51.82 -8.96
N HIS A 540 -18.42 -52.03 -9.14
CA HIS A 540 -19.40 -50.95 -9.29
C HIS A 540 -19.42 -50.04 -8.05
N LYS A 541 -19.62 -50.58 -6.85
CA LYS A 541 -19.60 -49.79 -5.60
C LYS A 541 -18.31 -48.98 -5.43
N ARG A 542 -17.15 -49.54 -5.79
CA ARG A 542 -15.87 -48.82 -5.81
C ARG A 542 -15.84 -47.69 -6.83
N SER A 543 -16.44 -47.87 -8.01
CA SER A 543 -16.59 -46.82 -9.03
C SER A 543 -17.50 -45.69 -8.54
N ASP A 544 -18.62 -46.03 -7.90
CA ASP A 544 -19.58 -45.06 -7.36
C ASP A 544 -18.95 -44.26 -6.20
N GLN A 545 -18.26 -44.94 -5.27
CA GLN A 545 -17.47 -44.30 -4.21
C GLN A 545 -16.36 -43.40 -4.77
N LEU A 546 -15.67 -43.79 -5.86
CA LEU A 546 -14.70 -42.94 -6.54
C LEU A 546 -15.36 -41.70 -7.17
N HIS A 547 -16.60 -41.83 -7.67
CA HIS A 547 -17.38 -40.69 -8.16
C HIS A 547 -17.78 -39.74 -7.02
N GLU A 548 -18.29 -40.25 -5.90
CA GLU A 548 -18.60 -39.47 -4.69
C GLU A 548 -17.35 -38.75 -4.14
N ILE A 549 -16.19 -39.41 -4.13
CA ILE A 549 -14.90 -38.81 -3.76
C ILE A 549 -14.51 -37.69 -4.74
N GLN A 550 -14.79 -37.80 -6.04
CA GLN A 550 -14.58 -36.71 -6.98
C GLN A 550 -15.57 -35.55 -6.78
N VAL A 551 -16.84 -35.83 -6.51
CA VAL A 551 -17.89 -34.81 -6.26
C VAL A 551 -17.58 -34.05 -4.97
N THR A 552 -17.27 -34.75 -3.87
CA THR A 552 -16.89 -34.11 -2.60
C THR A 552 -15.57 -33.35 -2.69
N ARG A 553 -14.57 -33.82 -3.47
CA ARG A 553 -13.36 -33.03 -3.78
C ARG A 553 -13.68 -31.75 -4.56
N LYS A 554 -14.59 -31.77 -5.53
CA LYS A 554 -15.06 -30.57 -6.26
C LYS A 554 -15.80 -29.60 -5.31
N GLN A 555 -16.71 -30.11 -4.48
CA GLN A 555 -17.41 -29.33 -3.46
C GLN A 555 -16.44 -28.69 -2.46
N LEU A 556 -15.46 -29.46 -1.94
CA LEU A 556 -14.42 -28.96 -1.04
C LEU A 556 -13.58 -27.85 -1.69
N SER A 557 -13.26 -27.97 -2.98
CA SER A 557 -12.55 -26.93 -3.74
C SER A 557 -13.38 -25.64 -3.84
N ILE A 558 -14.67 -25.76 -4.17
CA ILE A 558 -15.62 -24.62 -4.21
C ILE A 558 -15.78 -23.99 -2.83
N ILE A 559 -15.86 -24.78 -1.76
CA ILE A 559 -15.97 -24.30 -0.37
C ILE A 559 -14.68 -23.57 0.03
N LYS A 560 -13.49 -24.10 -0.28
CA LYS A 560 -12.22 -23.40 -0.05
C LYS A 560 -12.13 -22.08 -0.82
N GLN A 561 -12.58 -22.05 -2.08
CA GLN A 561 -12.60 -20.81 -2.87
C GLN A 561 -13.63 -19.79 -2.33
N LYS A 562 -14.76 -20.25 -1.79
CA LYS A 562 -15.73 -19.39 -1.09
C LYS A 562 -15.19 -18.86 0.23
N SER A 563 -14.54 -19.69 1.05
CA SER A 563 -13.83 -19.25 2.26
C SER A 563 -12.86 -18.15 1.91
N LEU A 564 -11.92 -18.41 0.99
CA LEU A 564 -10.87 -17.45 0.63
C LEU A 564 -11.40 -16.11 0.10
N LYS A 565 -12.58 -16.10 -0.53
CA LYS A 565 -13.30 -14.84 -0.86
C LYS A 565 -13.89 -14.15 0.37
N VAL A 566 -14.55 -14.88 1.27
CA VAL A 566 -15.08 -14.34 2.53
C VAL A 566 -13.94 -13.83 3.41
N ASP A 567 -12.80 -14.51 3.46
CA ASP A 567 -11.60 -14.11 4.18
C ASP A 567 -11.02 -12.79 3.62
N GLN A 568 -11.03 -12.61 2.29
CA GLN A 568 -10.65 -11.35 1.63
C GLN A 568 -11.66 -10.22 1.86
N GLU A 569 -12.97 -10.52 1.79
CA GLU A 569 -14.04 -9.56 2.08
C GLU A 569 -14.03 -9.12 3.55
N LEU A 570 -13.69 -10.04 4.46
CA LEU A 570 -13.46 -9.78 5.88
C LEU A 570 -12.23 -8.88 6.08
N GLU A 571 -11.07 -9.21 5.49
CA GLU A 571 -9.86 -8.37 5.57
C GLU A 571 -10.10 -6.95 5.04
N ILE A 572 -10.85 -6.80 3.95
CA ILE A 572 -11.26 -5.49 3.42
C ILE A 572 -12.19 -4.76 4.40
N SER A 573 -13.09 -5.47 5.08
CA SER A 573 -14.02 -4.91 6.08
C SER A 573 -13.29 -4.51 7.38
N GLU A 574 -12.35 -5.32 7.86
CA GLU A 574 -11.50 -5.02 9.01
C GLU A 574 -10.60 -3.83 8.74
N ASN A 575 -10.01 -3.73 7.54
CA ASN A 575 -9.22 -2.57 7.13
C ASN A 575 -10.07 -1.29 7.11
N LYS A 576 -11.26 -1.30 6.51
CA LYS A 576 -12.21 -0.17 6.57
C LYS A 576 -12.60 0.17 8.01
N THR A 577 -12.81 -0.83 8.87
CA THR A 577 -13.15 -0.64 10.29
C THR A 577 -11.99 -0.01 11.06
N ARG A 578 -10.75 -0.41 10.77
CA ARG A 578 -9.51 0.14 11.33
C ARG A 578 -9.29 1.59 10.85
N ASP A 579 -9.54 1.89 9.58
CA ASP A 579 -9.47 3.25 9.03
C ASP A 579 -10.54 4.16 9.66
N LEU A 580 -11.79 3.68 9.78
CA LEU A 580 -12.86 4.39 10.50
C LEU A 580 -12.53 4.64 11.97
N ARG A 581 -11.89 3.69 12.67
CA ARG A 581 -11.42 3.90 14.06
C ARG A 581 -10.35 5.00 14.14
N LEU A 582 -9.43 5.07 13.17
CA LEU A 582 -8.42 6.13 13.11
C LEU A 582 -9.04 7.51 12.83
N ASP A 583 -10.02 7.60 11.93
CA ASP A 583 -10.76 8.85 11.70
C ASP A 583 -11.61 9.24 12.92
N ILE A 584 -12.29 8.29 13.58
CA ILE A 584 -13.01 8.55 14.84
C ILE A 584 -12.05 9.11 15.89
N GLN A 585 -10.91 8.47 16.14
CA GLN A 585 -9.91 8.94 17.11
C GLN A 585 -9.42 10.37 16.78
N LYS A 586 -9.13 10.62 15.50
CA LYS A 586 -8.72 11.94 14.97
C LYS A 586 -9.81 13.00 15.12
N TYR A 587 -11.08 12.66 14.97
CA TYR A 587 -12.19 13.58 15.22
C TYR A 587 -12.45 13.79 16.71
N THR A 588 -12.31 12.77 17.55
CA THR A 588 -12.38 12.89 19.02
C THR A 588 -11.30 13.84 19.53
N SER A 589 -10.02 13.65 19.15
CA SER A 589 -8.96 14.57 19.58
C SER A 589 -9.07 15.97 18.96
N LYS A 590 -9.74 16.12 17.81
CA LYS A 590 -10.11 17.45 17.30
C LYS A 590 -11.25 18.09 18.10
N LEU A 591 -12.19 17.30 18.63
CA LEU A 591 -13.24 17.77 19.55
C LEU A 591 -12.68 18.13 20.92
N GLU A 592 -11.75 17.33 21.46
CA GLU A 592 -11.03 17.62 22.71
C GLU A 592 -10.30 18.98 22.61
N LEU A 593 -9.49 19.17 21.56
CA LEU A 593 -8.80 20.44 21.28
C LEU A 593 -9.76 21.61 20.97
N LEU A 594 -10.99 21.34 20.51
CA LEU A 594 -12.00 22.38 20.32
C LEU A 594 -12.66 22.76 21.65
N ASN A 595 -12.97 21.77 22.49
CA ASN A 595 -13.55 21.96 23.82
C ASN A 595 -12.56 22.69 24.74
N GLU A 596 -11.27 22.36 24.70
CA GLU A 596 -10.20 23.09 25.40
C GLU A 596 -10.13 24.56 24.94
N LYS A 597 -10.24 24.81 23.63
CA LYS A 597 -10.30 26.17 23.07
C LYS A 597 -11.56 26.94 23.43
N ILE A 598 -12.71 26.27 23.54
CA ILE A 598 -13.97 26.86 24.00
C ILE A 598 -13.89 27.17 25.50
N TYR A 599 -13.33 26.27 26.30
CA TYR A 599 -13.15 26.45 27.74
C TYR A 599 -12.17 27.58 28.06
N THR A 600 -11.03 27.65 27.37
CA THR A 600 -10.08 28.77 27.52
C THR A 600 -10.65 30.08 27.01
N LYS A 601 -11.37 30.09 25.88
CA LYS A 601 -12.13 31.27 25.42
C LYS A 601 -13.17 31.74 26.43
N ARG A 602 -13.92 30.82 27.06
CA ARG A 602 -14.88 31.16 28.11
C ARG A 602 -14.16 31.71 29.34
N LYS A 603 -13.17 31.02 29.88
CA LYS A 603 -12.40 31.51 31.03
C LYS A 603 -11.82 32.91 30.79
N ASN A 604 -11.33 33.20 29.58
CA ASN A 604 -10.85 34.53 29.24
C ASN A 604 -11.99 35.55 29.18
N HIS A 605 -13.15 35.22 28.60
CA HIS A 605 -14.34 36.08 28.64
C HIS A 605 -14.79 36.34 30.09
N ASP A 606 -14.84 35.31 30.94
CA ASP A 606 -15.23 35.43 32.35
C ASP A 606 -14.27 36.36 33.14
N ILE A 607 -13.00 36.46 32.69
CA ILE A 607 -12.00 37.41 33.23
C ILE A 607 -12.20 38.81 32.63
N GLU A 608 -12.29 38.94 31.29
CA GLU A 608 -12.51 40.20 30.58
C GLU A 608 -13.82 40.91 31.04
N GLU A 609 -14.86 40.12 31.35
CA GLU A 609 -16.15 40.58 31.88
C GLU A 609 -16.01 41.05 33.34
N SER A 610 -15.27 40.34 34.18
CA SER A 610 -14.97 40.76 35.57
C SER A 610 -14.04 41.98 35.64
N GLU A 611 -13.09 42.11 34.71
CA GLU A 611 -12.24 43.31 34.57
C GLU A 611 -13.08 44.50 34.10
N TYR A 612 -14.00 44.31 33.16
CA TYR A 612 -14.94 45.34 32.72
C TYR A 612 -15.91 45.80 33.82
N GLU A 613 -16.48 44.88 34.61
CA GLU A 613 -17.30 45.24 35.79
C GLU A 613 -16.49 46.07 36.81
N HIS A 614 -15.21 45.73 37.02
CA HIS A 614 -14.33 46.47 37.91
C HIS A 614 -13.99 47.87 37.37
N GLU A 615 -13.65 48.01 36.09
CA GLU A 615 -13.44 49.31 35.45
C GLU A 615 -14.71 50.17 35.48
N GLN A 616 -15.88 49.59 35.21
CA GLN A 616 -17.17 50.28 35.29
C GLN A 616 -17.45 50.79 36.72
N PHE A 617 -17.16 49.96 37.73
CA PHE A 617 -17.27 50.36 39.13
C PHE A 617 -16.31 51.51 39.49
N GLU A 618 -15.03 51.41 39.10
CA GLU A 618 -14.06 52.50 39.30
C GLU A 618 -14.50 53.79 38.62
N LEU A 619 -14.97 53.73 37.37
CA LEU A 619 -15.45 54.91 36.63
C LEU A 619 -16.71 55.50 37.27
N SER A 620 -17.63 54.67 37.76
CA SER A 620 -18.80 55.13 38.52
C SER A 620 -18.42 55.78 39.85
N GLN A 621 -17.41 55.27 40.54
CA GLN A 621 -16.92 55.88 41.78
C GLN A 621 -16.19 57.20 41.51
N LYS A 622 -15.29 57.24 40.52
CA LYS A 622 -14.60 58.47 40.09
C LYS A 622 -15.60 59.55 39.66
N LEU A 623 -16.68 59.17 38.98
CA LEU A 623 -17.77 60.09 38.63
C LEU A 623 -18.42 60.68 39.90
N LYS A 624 -18.87 59.84 40.84
CA LYS A 624 -19.45 60.29 42.12
C LYS A 624 -18.50 61.18 42.92
N ASP A 625 -17.21 60.86 42.94
CA ASP A 625 -16.20 61.67 43.63
C ASP A 625 -16.03 63.04 42.96
N THR A 626 -16.13 63.13 41.63
CA THR A 626 -16.16 64.42 40.92
C THR A 626 -17.47 65.17 41.13
N GLU A 627 -18.63 64.51 41.12
CA GLU A 627 -19.95 65.11 41.40
C GLU A 627 -19.99 65.69 42.82
N MET A 628 -19.47 64.96 43.81
CA MET A 628 -19.32 65.42 45.19
C MET A 628 -18.26 66.52 45.34
N SER A 629 -17.33 66.66 44.40
CA SER A 629 -16.38 67.78 44.34
C SER A 629 -17.04 69.02 43.75
N THR A 630 -17.81 68.89 42.66
CA THR A 630 -18.57 70.01 42.08
C THR A 630 -19.63 70.53 43.03
N LEU A 631 -20.35 69.66 43.76
CA LEU A 631 -21.33 70.08 44.78
C LEU A 631 -20.69 70.85 45.95
N LYS A 632 -19.42 70.57 46.29
CA LYS A 632 -18.67 71.37 47.26
C LYS A 632 -18.30 72.72 46.68
N LEU A 633 -17.75 72.77 45.47
CA LEU A 633 -17.42 74.04 44.81
C LEU A 633 -18.66 74.92 44.59
N GLU A 634 -19.81 74.35 44.25
CA GLU A 634 -21.08 75.07 44.19
C GLU A 634 -21.51 75.61 45.56
N LYS A 635 -21.36 74.83 46.64
CA LYS A 635 -21.60 75.32 48.00
C LYS A 635 -20.65 76.47 48.36
N ASP A 636 -19.35 76.32 48.10
CA ASP A 636 -18.33 77.31 48.43
C ASP A 636 -18.55 78.62 47.62
N ILE A 637 -18.98 78.52 46.35
CA ILE A 637 -19.40 79.66 45.53
C ILE A 637 -20.64 80.34 46.12
N ASN A 638 -21.65 79.59 46.59
CA ASN A 638 -22.83 80.15 47.23
C ASN A 638 -22.47 80.85 48.57
N GLU A 639 -21.55 80.30 49.36
CA GLU A 639 -21.06 80.95 50.59
C GLU A 639 -20.32 82.26 50.26
N LEU A 640 -19.42 82.26 49.27
CA LEU A 640 -18.74 83.47 48.79
C LEU A 640 -19.71 84.53 48.22
N LEU A 641 -20.76 84.13 47.51
CA LEU A 641 -21.78 85.07 47.01
C LEU A 641 -22.56 85.73 48.16
N ASN A 642 -22.86 85.00 49.24
CA ASN A 642 -23.46 85.56 50.45
C ASN A 642 -22.50 86.51 51.18
N GLU A 643 -21.20 86.18 51.26
CA GLU A 643 -20.18 87.08 51.81
C GLU A 643 -20.01 88.37 50.99
N ILE A 644 -20.13 88.29 49.66
CA ILE A 644 -20.08 89.46 48.77
C ILE A 644 -21.28 90.38 48.97
N GLU A 645 -22.50 89.85 49.07
CA GLU A 645 -23.70 90.65 49.36
C GLU A 645 -23.65 91.27 50.77
N LEU A 646 -23.20 90.52 51.79
CA LEU A 646 -22.97 91.05 53.14
C LEU A 646 -21.93 92.19 53.14
N SER A 647 -20.84 92.04 52.38
CA SER A 647 -19.79 93.04 52.24
C SER A 647 -20.28 94.29 51.50
N LYS A 648 -21.15 94.11 50.51
CA LYS A 648 -21.79 95.17 49.74
C LYS A 648 -22.77 95.99 50.60
N ASP A 649 -23.58 95.34 51.43
CA ASP A 649 -24.43 96.03 52.41
C ASP A 649 -23.59 96.82 53.44
N LEU A 650 -22.50 96.23 53.95
CA LEU A 650 -21.56 96.93 54.83
C LEU A 650 -20.93 98.16 54.15
N VAL A 651 -20.55 98.06 52.87
CA VAL A 651 -20.02 99.19 52.09
C VAL A 651 -21.08 100.27 51.86
N LEU A 652 -22.34 99.90 51.61
CA LEU A 652 -23.45 100.85 51.51
C LEU A 652 -23.68 101.61 52.82
N ASP A 653 -23.59 100.94 53.97
CA ASP A 653 -23.68 101.59 55.27
C ASP A 653 -22.48 102.49 55.59
N ARG A 654 -21.25 102.09 55.22
CA ARG A 654 -20.09 103.01 55.32
C ARG A 654 -20.21 104.22 54.39
N HIS A 655 -20.82 104.09 53.22
CA HIS A 655 -21.14 105.24 52.37
C HIS A 655 -22.22 106.16 52.98
N ARG A 656 -23.24 105.60 53.63
CA ARG A 656 -24.26 106.38 54.39
C ARG A 656 -23.62 107.14 55.56
N GLU A 657 -22.73 106.51 56.31
CA GLU A 657 -21.94 107.17 57.37
C GLU A 657 -21.04 108.29 56.81
N ALA A 658 -20.30 108.01 55.73
CA ALA A 658 -19.41 108.99 55.10
C ALA A 658 -20.18 110.23 54.62
N LEU A 659 -21.35 110.04 53.99
CA LEU A 659 -22.23 111.13 53.56
C LEU A 659 -22.78 111.94 54.75
N SER A 660 -23.05 111.28 55.89
CA SER A 660 -23.40 111.97 57.15
C SER A 660 -22.25 112.81 57.72
N TRP A 661 -21.00 112.38 57.53
CA TRP A 661 -19.82 113.17 57.92
C TRP A 661 -19.53 114.32 56.96
N GLU A 662 -19.69 114.10 55.65
CA GLU A 662 -19.51 115.13 54.62
C GLU A 662 -20.55 116.26 54.77
N THR A 663 -21.81 115.92 55.03
CA THR A 663 -22.87 116.93 55.29
C THR A 663 -22.64 117.71 56.58
N LYS A 664 -22.17 117.07 57.66
CA LYS A 664 -21.72 117.77 58.88
C LYS A 664 -20.51 118.69 58.60
N HIS A 665 -19.56 118.25 57.77
CA HIS A 665 -18.39 119.05 57.43
C HIS A 665 -18.78 120.31 56.65
N LYS A 666 -19.65 120.18 55.63
CA LYS A 666 -20.17 121.31 54.84
C LYS A 666 -20.91 122.33 55.71
N LEU A 667 -21.78 121.89 56.63
CA LEU A 667 -22.44 122.78 57.59
C LEU A 667 -21.44 123.56 58.47
N ILE A 668 -20.35 122.91 58.91
CA ILE A 668 -19.29 123.57 59.68
C ILE A 668 -18.51 124.58 58.80
N GLU A 669 -18.21 124.23 57.55
CA GLU A 669 -17.51 125.10 56.59
C GLU A 669 -18.34 126.34 56.24
N GLU A 670 -19.64 126.17 55.94
CA GLU A 670 -20.59 127.27 55.73
C GLU A 670 -20.69 128.19 56.96
N THR A 671 -20.74 127.62 58.17
CA THR A 671 -20.77 128.39 59.43
C THR A 671 -19.47 129.18 59.64
N ILE A 672 -18.33 128.59 59.29
CA ILE A 672 -17.01 129.24 59.36
C ILE A 672 -16.93 130.39 58.35
N ASP A 673 -17.40 130.22 57.12
CA ASP A 673 -17.32 131.24 56.07
C ASP A 673 -18.32 132.38 56.29
N TRP A 674 -19.51 132.09 56.83
CA TRP A 674 -20.40 133.12 57.39
C TRP A 674 -19.68 133.95 58.47
N THR A 675 -19.01 133.29 59.42
CA THR A 675 -18.22 133.97 60.48
C THR A 675 -17.04 134.77 59.92
N LYS A 676 -16.41 134.34 58.81
CA LYS A 676 -15.34 135.09 58.13
C LYS A 676 -15.88 136.33 57.42
N THR A 677 -17.02 136.23 56.73
CA THR A 677 -17.60 137.34 55.96
C THR A 677 -18.08 138.48 56.86
N GLU A 678 -18.71 138.18 57.99
CA GLU A 678 -19.11 139.17 59.01
C GLU A 678 -17.88 139.92 59.62
N ARG A 679 -16.72 139.25 59.71
CA ARG A 679 -15.46 139.81 60.20
C ARG A 679 -14.61 140.51 59.12
N SER A 680 -15.07 140.55 57.88
CA SER A 680 -14.34 141.13 56.75
C SER A 680 -14.30 142.66 56.81
N LEU A 681 -13.33 143.27 56.11
CA LEU A 681 -13.16 144.72 56.04
C LEU A 681 -14.37 145.45 55.43
N ASN A 682 -15.16 144.72 54.63
CA ASN A 682 -16.37 145.21 53.97
C ASN A 682 -17.67 144.88 54.74
N GLY A 683 -17.59 144.23 55.91
CA GLY A 683 -18.75 143.98 56.77
C GLY A 683 -19.16 145.22 57.58
N GLU A 684 -20.33 145.16 58.23
CA GLU A 684 -20.90 146.30 58.98
C GLU A 684 -19.97 146.80 60.11
N ILE A 685 -19.28 145.86 60.77
CA ILE A 685 -18.26 146.13 61.80
C ILE A 685 -17.01 146.85 61.22
N GLY A 686 -16.72 146.66 59.93
CA GLY A 686 -15.67 147.36 59.19
C GLY A 686 -16.06 148.80 58.86
N ALA A 687 -17.27 149.01 58.33
CA ALA A 687 -17.79 150.33 57.98
C ALA A 687 -17.77 151.30 59.17
N MET A 688 -18.18 150.84 60.36
CA MET A 688 -18.21 151.67 61.57
C MET A 688 -16.83 152.19 62.02
N LYS A 689 -15.73 151.52 61.64
CA LYS A 689 -14.36 151.95 61.98
C LYS A 689 -13.80 153.01 61.03
N ILE A 690 -14.26 153.05 59.77
CA ILE A 690 -13.75 153.98 58.76
C ILE A 690 -14.21 155.42 59.04
N GLU A 691 -15.46 155.60 59.49
CA GLU A 691 -16.01 156.95 59.74
C GLU A 691 -15.36 157.64 60.95
N ILE A 692 -15.01 156.89 62.00
CA ILE A 692 -14.26 157.38 63.17
C ILE A 692 -12.90 157.98 62.78
N HIS A 693 -12.23 157.43 61.76
CA HIS A 693 -10.97 157.97 61.27
C HIS A 693 -11.17 159.30 60.51
N ARG A 694 -12.31 159.46 59.83
CA ARG A 694 -12.61 160.63 58.97
C ARG A 694 -12.78 161.92 59.77
N MET A 695 -13.46 161.87 60.92
CA MET A 695 -13.63 163.03 61.80
C MET A 695 -12.29 163.56 62.34
N THR A 696 -11.34 162.66 62.63
CA THR A 696 -10.07 162.99 63.30
C THR A 696 -9.13 163.86 62.42
N ILE A 697 -9.21 163.72 61.10
CA ILE A 697 -8.31 164.43 60.16
C ILE A 697 -8.71 165.90 59.96
N ARG A 698 -10.01 166.23 60.02
CA ARG A 698 -10.55 167.57 59.72
C ARG A 698 -10.12 168.64 60.74
N LEU A 699 -9.80 168.24 61.97
CA LEU A 699 -9.43 169.14 63.07
C LEU A 699 -8.00 169.71 62.95
N ASN A 700 -7.09 169.02 62.24
CA ASN A 700 -5.69 169.42 62.13
C ASN A 700 -5.37 170.40 60.99
N GLN A 701 -6.30 170.60 60.05
CA GLN A 701 -6.04 171.42 58.85
C GLN A 701 -6.27 172.93 59.07
N LEU A 702 -7.14 173.34 59.99
CA LEU A 702 -7.38 174.76 60.28
C LEU A 702 -6.21 175.48 60.96
N LYS A 703 -5.36 174.77 61.72
CA LYS A 703 -4.33 175.39 62.59
C LYS A 703 -3.04 175.85 61.87
N ARG A 704 -2.93 175.74 60.54
CA ARG A 704 -1.69 176.07 59.79
C ARG A 704 -1.82 177.18 58.75
N ALA A 705 -2.99 177.81 58.63
CA ALA A 705 -3.25 178.86 57.62
C ALA A 705 -3.04 180.30 58.14
N GLN A 706 -2.91 180.49 59.46
CA GLN A 706 -3.02 181.82 60.08
C GLN A 706 -1.69 182.58 60.20
N GLU A 707 -0.55 181.90 60.31
CA GLU A 707 0.74 182.53 60.66
C GLU A 707 1.51 183.10 59.46
N LYS A 708 1.14 182.73 58.22
CA LYS A 708 1.98 182.98 57.03
C LYS A 708 1.68 184.28 56.28
N LEU A 709 0.73 185.11 56.74
CA LEU A 709 0.32 186.34 56.04
C LEU A 709 1.11 187.59 56.47
N VAL A 710 1.87 187.53 57.56
CA VAL A 710 2.38 188.73 58.27
C VAL A 710 3.77 189.18 57.80
N GLN A 711 4.61 188.29 57.27
CA GLN A 711 6.02 188.60 56.97
C GLN A 711 6.29 189.14 55.55
N ASP A 712 5.38 188.94 54.59
CA ASP A 712 5.61 189.36 53.19
C ASP A 712 5.51 190.88 52.95
N LEU A 713 5.19 191.69 53.98
CA LEU A 713 5.16 193.16 53.92
C LEU A 713 6.52 193.83 54.08
N GLU A 714 7.54 193.15 54.62
CA GLU A 714 8.87 193.75 54.83
C GLU A 714 9.74 193.81 53.56
N HIS A 715 9.30 193.17 52.47
CA HIS A 715 10.04 193.15 51.20
C HIS A 715 9.84 194.44 50.37
N CYS A 716 10.48 195.55 50.76
CA CYS A 716 10.77 196.63 49.80
C CYS A 716 11.86 197.64 50.22
N VAL A 717 12.97 197.69 49.47
CA VAL A 717 13.20 198.68 48.39
C VAL A 717 14.61 198.52 47.83
N MET A 718 15.65 198.63 48.67
CA MET A 718 16.90 199.27 48.24
C MET A 718 17.97 198.35 47.60
N HIS A 719 17.95 197.04 47.83
CA HIS A 719 19.07 196.16 47.41
C HIS A 719 18.95 195.59 45.97
N ARG A 720 18.24 196.30 45.08
CA ARG A 720 17.74 195.76 43.79
C ARG A 720 18.76 195.74 42.63
N GLU A 721 19.88 196.43 42.70
CA GLU A 721 20.76 196.65 41.53
C GLU A 721 22.11 195.90 41.58
N GLN A 722 22.68 195.62 42.76
CA GLN A 722 24.12 195.30 42.87
C GLN A 722 24.55 193.88 42.44
N ILE A 723 23.67 192.86 42.44
CA ILE A 723 24.07 191.45 42.35
C ILE A 723 23.59 190.72 41.07
N PHE A 724 22.61 191.25 40.33
CA PHE A 724 22.19 190.68 39.04
C PHE A 724 23.35 190.59 38.02
N VAL A 725 24.34 191.49 38.13
CA VAL A 725 25.56 191.50 37.32
C VAL A 725 26.53 190.35 37.66
N ASN A 726 26.54 189.86 38.91
CA ASN A 726 27.48 188.82 39.36
C ASN A 726 27.05 187.39 39.01
N ALA A 727 25.82 187.18 38.50
CA ALA A 727 25.34 185.86 38.09
C ALA A 727 25.93 185.41 36.73
N SER A 728 25.99 186.31 35.75
CA SER A 728 26.16 185.99 34.32
C SER A 728 27.53 185.47 33.87
N VAL A 729 28.48 185.23 34.76
CA VAL A 729 29.87 184.83 34.42
C VAL A 729 30.25 183.46 34.99
N LYS A 730 29.55 182.95 36.01
CA LYS A 730 30.01 181.75 36.77
C LYS A 730 29.43 180.40 36.31
N GLU A 731 28.36 180.41 35.50
CA GLU A 731 27.58 179.20 35.22
C GLU A 731 28.05 178.42 33.95
N HIS A 732 28.97 178.98 33.16
CA HIS A 732 29.27 178.47 31.81
C HIS A 732 30.48 177.52 31.66
N VAL A 733 31.18 177.14 32.74
CA VAL A 733 32.47 176.42 32.65
C VAL A 733 32.41 174.93 33.00
N ASP A 734 31.63 174.51 34.01
CA ASP A 734 31.79 173.18 34.61
C ASP A 734 31.06 172.02 33.87
N ALA A 735 30.30 172.31 32.81
CA ALA A 735 29.58 171.31 32.02
C ALA A 735 30.47 170.35 31.18
N LYS A 736 31.81 170.34 31.36
CA LYS A 736 32.76 169.65 30.44
C LYS A 736 33.92 168.85 31.08
N LYS A 737 33.77 168.31 32.31
CA LYS A 737 34.76 167.34 32.87
C LYS A 737 34.20 165.94 33.16
N LYS A 738 34.63 165.00 32.30
CA LYS A 738 34.52 163.52 32.30
C LYS A 738 34.26 162.87 33.68
N LYS A 739 33.25 162.01 33.82
CA LYS A 739 33.28 160.56 33.47
C LYS A 739 34.50 159.80 34.00
N TYR A 740 34.34 158.97 35.04
CA TYR A 740 35.09 157.70 35.22
C TYR A 740 34.44 156.76 36.25
N LYS A 741 33.64 155.80 35.76
CA LYS A 741 33.36 154.42 36.26
C LYS A 741 32.12 153.86 35.54
N ASN A 742 31.90 152.55 35.62
CA ASN A 742 30.71 151.84 35.10
C ASN A 742 30.49 151.87 33.57
N ALA A 743 31.54 151.60 32.79
CA ALA A 743 31.41 151.35 31.33
C ALA A 743 32.19 150.11 30.82
N SER A 744 33.27 149.70 31.48
CA SER A 744 34.17 148.64 30.96
C SER A 744 33.69 147.20 31.21
N GLN A 745 32.89 146.95 32.26
CA GLN A 745 32.44 145.58 32.59
C GLN A 745 31.36 145.01 31.66
N ALA A 746 30.63 145.86 30.92
CA ALA A 746 29.63 145.42 29.95
C ALA A 746 30.28 144.91 28.65
N GLN A 747 31.28 145.65 28.13
CA GLN A 747 31.94 145.32 26.86
C GLN A 747 32.68 143.97 26.92
N ILE A 748 33.50 143.76 27.97
CA ILE A 748 34.35 142.57 28.11
C ILE A 748 33.51 141.28 28.19
N LYS A 749 32.39 141.30 28.94
CA LYS A 749 31.48 140.15 29.04
C LYS A 749 30.80 139.84 27.70
N LEU A 750 30.53 140.84 26.88
CA LEU A 750 29.86 140.67 25.58
C LEU A 750 30.80 140.05 24.54
N ASP A 751 32.08 140.44 24.53
CA ASP A 751 33.09 139.83 23.67
C ASP A 751 33.54 138.43 24.15
N GLU A 752 33.57 138.17 25.47
CA GLU A 752 33.72 136.80 26.00
C GLU A 752 32.59 135.87 25.54
N VAL A 753 31.34 136.32 25.61
CA VAL A 753 30.18 135.54 25.16
C VAL A 753 30.23 135.31 23.65
N ARG A 754 30.63 136.30 22.85
CA ARG A 754 30.86 136.13 21.41
C ARG A 754 31.94 135.09 21.09
N ASN A 755 33.06 135.11 21.82
CA ASN A 755 34.16 134.17 21.58
C ASN A 755 33.81 132.74 22.03
N LYS A 756 33.12 132.59 23.17
CA LYS A 756 32.56 131.30 23.62
C LYS A 756 31.50 130.78 22.64
N SER A 757 30.61 131.64 22.14
CA SER A 757 29.63 131.28 21.10
C SER A 757 30.31 130.80 19.81
N LYS A 758 31.38 131.44 19.34
CA LYS A 758 32.13 130.99 18.16
C LYS A 758 32.87 129.68 18.38
N ALA A 759 33.45 129.47 19.57
CA ALA A 759 34.09 128.20 19.92
C ALA A 759 33.08 127.04 19.88
N ILE A 760 31.94 127.20 20.57
CA ILE A 760 30.84 126.22 20.58
C ILE A 760 30.29 126.00 19.17
N GLN A 761 30.15 127.05 18.35
CA GLN A 761 29.64 126.91 16.98
C GLN A 761 30.61 126.15 16.05
N ASN A 762 31.92 126.37 16.19
CA ASN A 762 32.94 125.59 15.47
C ASN A 762 33.00 124.14 15.97
N GLU A 763 32.82 123.91 17.27
CA GLU A 763 32.77 122.57 17.88
C GLU A 763 31.53 121.79 17.45
N ILE A 764 30.36 122.45 17.36
CA ILE A 764 29.13 121.89 16.78
C ILE A 764 29.37 121.51 15.31
N ILE A 765 29.99 122.37 14.50
CA ILE A 765 30.32 122.06 13.10
C ILE A 765 31.22 120.82 13.04
N PHE A 766 32.36 120.82 13.74
CA PHE A 766 33.30 119.70 13.76
C PHE A 766 32.68 118.38 14.24
N LEU A 767 31.87 118.41 15.30
CA LEU A 767 31.15 117.23 15.79
C LEU A 767 30.05 116.77 14.83
N SER A 768 29.39 117.68 14.11
CA SER A 768 28.39 117.35 13.11
C SER A 768 29.02 116.73 11.86
N GLU A 769 30.07 117.34 11.30
CA GLU A 769 30.80 116.81 10.15
C GLU A 769 31.41 115.45 10.47
N LYS A 770 32.08 115.31 11.63
CA LYS A 770 32.65 114.03 12.03
C LYS A 770 31.60 112.93 12.22
N ARG A 771 30.47 113.23 12.87
CA ARG A 771 29.36 112.27 12.98
C ARG A 771 28.76 111.93 11.61
N ILE A 772 28.66 112.89 10.71
CA ILE A 772 28.19 112.66 9.34
C ILE A 772 29.17 111.75 8.57
N THR A 773 30.48 111.99 8.64
CA THR A 773 31.47 111.10 8.01
C THR A 773 31.50 109.71 8.63
N ASP A 774 31.43 109.59 9.96
CA ASP A 774 31.41 108.31 10.65
C ASP A 774 30.12 107.52 10.32
N ASN A 775 28.98 108.21 10.19
CA ASN A 775 27.72 107.61 9.74
C ASN A 775 27.76 107.20 8.26
N ILE A 776 28.32 108.03 7.36
CA ILE A 776 28.49 107.68 5.94
C ILE A 776 29.41 106.46 5.80
N ASN A 777 30.56 106.44 6.48
CA ASN A 777 31.48 105.30 6.50
C ASN A 777 30.80 104.01 7.02
N ASN A 778 29.94 104.12 8.04
CA ASN A 778 29.16 102.98 8.54
C ASN A 778 28.06 102.55 7.55
N ILE A 779 27.37 103.47 6.88
CA ILE A 779 26.39 103.18 5.83
C ILE A 779 27.06 102.50 4.64
N GLU A 780 28.23 102.97 4.19
CA GLU A 780 28.99 102.34 3.12
C GLU A 780 29.49 100.94 3.51
N ARG A 781 29.94 100.73 4.77
CA ARG A 781 30.22 99.40 5.31
C ARG A 781 28.99 98.49 5.31
N MET A 782 27.83 99.00 5.73
CA MET A 782 26.58 98.24 5.71
C MET A 782 26.12 97.92 4.29
N VAL A 783 26.24 98.85 3.33
CA VAL A 783 25.95 98.63 1.91
C VAL A 783 26.92 97.61 1.30
N TYR A 784 28.21 97.65 1.65
CA TYR A 784 29.19 96.65 1.24
C TYR A 784 28.85 95.26 1.80
N ILE A 785 28.54 95.16 3.10
CA ILE A 785 28.14 93.90 3.75
C ILE A 785 26.82 93.38 3.17
N LEU A 786 25.83 94.24 2.91
CA LEU A 786 24.57 93.86 2.26
C LEU A 786 24.78 93.38 0.82
N ARG A 787 25.63 94.05 0.02
CA ARG A 787 25.99 93.59 -1.33
C ARG A 787 26.76 92.26 -1.29
N LYS A 788 27.66 92.07 -0.32
CA LYS A 788 28.34 90.79 -0.14
C LYS A 788 27.34 89.70 0.23
N ASN A 789 26.54 89.89 1.27
CA ASN A 789 25.51 88.93 1.69
C ASN A 789 24.50 88.64 0.57
N GLN A 790 24.16 89.61 -0.28
CA GLN A 790 23.29 89.41 -1.44
C GLN A 790 23.96 88.58 -2.55
N ASN A 791 25.27 88.71 -2.74
CA ASN A 791 26.03 87.87 -3.67
C ASN A 791 26.25 86.46 -3.10
N ASP A 792 26.64 86.35 -1.83
CA ASP A 792 26.76 85.08 -1.10
C ASP A 792 25.40 84.32 -1.13
N LEU A 793 24.27 85.02 -0.95
CA LEU A 793 22.91 84.46 -1.06
C LEU A 793 22.55 84.04 -2.50
N LYS A 794 22.96 84.79 -3.53
CA LYS A 794 22.79 84.38 -4.94
C LYS A 794 23.62 83.14 -5.28
N GLU A 795 24.84 83.04 -4.76
CA GLU A 795 25.70 81.87 -4.97
C GLU A 795 25.12 80.63 -4.26
N VAL A 796 24.67 80.78 -3.01
CA VAL A 796 23.97 79.72 -2.27
C VAL A 796 22.66 79.34 -2.96
N SER A 797 21.86 80.29 -3.45
CA SER A 797 20.63 80.00 -4.20
C SER A 797 20.89 79.31 -5.53
N SER A 798 21.98 79.64 -6.22
CA SER A 798 22.41 78.95 -7.46
C SER A 798 22.89 77.53 -7.17
N LYS A 799 23.62 77.34 -6.07
CA LYS A 799 24.04 76.01 -5.57
C LYS A 799 22.83 75.16 -5.15
N ASP A 800 21.88 75.73 -4.42
CA ASP A 800 20.63 75.05 -4.02
C ASP A 800 19.79 74.66 -5.25
N ALA A 801 19.64 75.55 -6.24
CA ALA A 801 18.98 75.22 -7.51
C ALA A 801 19.70 74.09 -8.28
N SER A 802 21.02 74.12 -8.35
CA SER A 802 21.83 73.06 -8.98
C SER A 802 21.72 71.72 -8.24
N ILE A 803 21.74 71.75 -6.90
CA ILE A 803 21.56 70.55 -6.06
C ILE A 803 20.13 69.99 -6.20
N ARG A 804 19.09 70.84 -6.27
CA ARG A 804 17.71 70.40 -6.55
C ARG A 804 17.60 69.72 -7.91
N ALA A 805 18.21 70.29 -8.95
CA ALA A 805 18.25 69.67 -10.28
C ALA A 805 18.96 68.30 -10.25
N GLN A 806 20.13 68.21 -9.60
CA GLN A 806 20.85 66.94 -9.44
C GLN A 806 20.06 65.89 -8.62
N ILE A 807 19.31 66.32 -7.60
CA ILE A 807 18.41 65.44 -6.84
C ILE A 807 17.26 64.96 -7.73
N GLU A 808 16.68 65.83 -8.55
CA GLU A 808 15.59 65.46 -9.48
C GLU A 808 16.08 64.49 -10.57
N ASP A 809 17.23 64.74 -11.19
CA ASP A 809 17.87 63.82 -12.14
C ASP A 809 18.20 62.47 -11.47
N ALA A 810 18.71 62.47 -10.25
CA ALA A 810 18.98 61.24 -9.49
C ALA A 810 17.70 60.48 -9.11
N LEU A 811 16.59 61.18 -8.83
CA LEU A 811 15.28 60.57 -8.60
C LEU A 811 14.68 59.99 -9.89
N LEU A 812 14.85 60.65 -11.04
CA LEU A 812 14.46 60.15 -12.36
C LEU A 812 15.27 58.91 -12.75
N LEU A 813 16.59 58.92 -12.52
CA LEU A 813 17.46 57.76 -12.75
C LEU A 813 17.13 56.59 -11.80
N LYS A 814 16.83 56.88 -10.53
CA LYS A 814 16.34 55.88 -9.56
C LYS A 814 15.01 55.26 -10.02
N HIS A 815 14.09 56.07 -10.56
CA HIS A 815 12.81 55.59 -11.10
C HIS A 815 13.01 54.71 -12.34
N PHE A 816 13.86 55.12 -13.29
CA PHE A 816 14.19 54.31 -14.46
C PHE A 816 14.81 52.95 -14.08
N ASN A 817 15.77 52.95 -13.15
CA ASN A 817 16.39 51.73 -12.64
C ASN A 817 15.38 50.83 -11.91
N LEU A 818 14.44 51.41 -11.15
CA LEU A 818 13.38 50.67 -10.47
C LEU A 818 12.44 49.99 -11.49
N GLU A 819 11.97 50.71 -12.51
CA GLU A 819 11.11 50.13 -13.56
C GLU A 819 11.83 49.02 -14.34
N GLN A 820 13.11 49.22 -14.69
CA GLN A 820 13.93 48.18 -15.30
C GLN A 820 14.07 46.93 -14.41
N ILE A 821 14.17 47.09 -13.09
CA ILE A 821 14.16 45.98 -12.13
C ILE A 821 12.78 45.32 -12.06
N ILE A 822 11.68 46.09 -11.99
CA ILE A 822 10.30 45.58 -11.95
C ILE A 822 9.98 44.78 -13.21
N ARG A 823 10.32 45.30 -14.39
CA ARG A 823 10.21 44.62 -15.69
C ARG A 823 10.97 43.29 -15.70
N LYS A 824 12.24 43.28 -15.27
CA LYS A 824 13.07 42.06 -15.16
C LYS A 824 12.50 41.06 -14.15
N GLN A 825 12.00 41.53 -13.00
CA GLN A 825 11.31 40.68 -12.01
C GLN A 825 10.00 40.10 -12.55
N ASN A 826 9.19 40.88 -13.28
CA ASN A 826 7.93 40.42 -13.84
C ASN A 826 8.15 39.41 -14.97
N ARG A 827 9.18 39.60 -15.81
CA ARG A 827 9.65 38.60 -16.77
C ARG A 827 10.11 37.31 -16.08
N ALA A 828 10.86 37.41 -14.97
CA ALA A 828 11.26 36.26 -14.17
C ALA A 828 10.07 35.56 -13.48
N LYS A 829 9.06 36.31 -13.00
CA LYS A 829 7.80 35.74 -12.48
C LYS A 829 7.02 35.01 -13.57
N ALA A 830 7.00 35.54 -14.80
CA ALA A 830 6.37 34.87 -15.95
C ALA A 830 7.07 33.55 -16.29
N PHE A 831 8.40 33.52 -16.40
CA PHE A 831 9.15 32.27 -16.60
C PHE A 831 8.98 31.28 -15.43
N ARG A 832 8.90 31.76 -14.18
CA ARG A 832 8.60 30.89 -13.02
C ARG A 832 7.20 30.28 -13.09
N LYS A 833 6.18 31.05 -13.50
CA LYS A 833 4.83 30.53 -13.76
C LYS A 833 4.84 29.47 -14.87
N LEU A 834 5.56 29.73 -15.97
CA LEU A 834 5.73 28.78 -17.07
C LEU A 834 6.33 27.45 -16.59
N ASN A 835 7.39 27.50 -15.76
CA ASN A 835 8.05 26.32 -15.21
C ASN A 835 7.24 25.60 -14.12
N GLN A 836 6.30 26.28 -13.45
CA GLN A 836 5.43 25.67 -12.44
C GLN A 836 4.26 24.90 -13.07
N THR A 837 3.75 25.33 -14.22
CA THR A 837 2.64 24.66 -14.90
C THR A 837 3.11 23.44 -15.71
N LYS A 838 3.32 22.30 -15.03
CA LYS A 838 3.56 20.99 -15.68
C LYS A 838 2.32 20.38 -16.38
N GLY A 839 1.48 21.23 -16.98
CA GLY A 839 0.25 20.86 -17.68
C GLY A 839 0.12 21.62 -18.99
N GLN A 840 -0.58 21.04 -19.97
CA GLN A 840 -0.64 21.53 -21.35
C GLN A 840 -1.18 22.97 -21.47
N HIS A 841 -0.29 23.95 -21.59
CA HIS A 841 -0.64 25.23 -22.19
C HIS A 841 -0.82 25.05 -23.71
N LYS A 842 -1.96 25.51 -24.25
CA LYS A 842 -2.20 25.54 -25.70
C LYS A 842 -1.26 26.53 -26.38
N ILE A 843 -0.14 26.05 -26.91
CA ILE A 843 0.69 26.82 -27.86
C ILE A 843 -0.02 26.80 -29.21
N VAL A 844 -1.06 27.62 -29.34
CA VAL A 844 -1.80 27.88 -30.59
C VAL A 844 -2.09 29.37 -30.73
N ARG A 845 -1.02 30.11 -31.04
CA ARG A 845 -1.05 31.27 -31.92
C ARG A 845 0.06 31.03 -32.95
N SER A 846 -0.18 31.35 -34.22
CA SER A 846 0.91 31.33 -35.21
C SER A 846 1.98 32.35 -34.82
N GLU A 847 3.21 32.13 -35.27
CA GLU A 847 4.31 33.09 -35.11
C GLU A 847 3.88 34.49 -35.60
N SER A 848 3.27 34.54 -36.79
CA SER A 848 2.63 35.75 -37.34
C SER A 848 1.56 36.40 -36.47
N SER A 849 0.81 35.65 -35.67
CA SER A 849 -0.19 36.19 -34.74
C SER A 849 0.44 36.73 -33.45
N ILE A 850 1.64 36.28 -33.10
CA ILE A 850 2.44 36.82 -32.00
C ILE A 850 3.18 38.07 -32.49
N GLU A 851 3.76 38.04 -33.68
CA GLU A 851 4.37 39.19 -34.34
C GLU A 851 3.37 40.33 -34.53
N GLN A 852 2.16 40.07 -35.06
CA GLN A 852 1.11 41.09 -35.19
C GLN A 852 0.69 41.69 -33.84
N GLN A 853 0.69 40.91 -32.76
CA GLN A 853 0.34 41.40 -31.42
C GLN A 853 1.49 42.18 -30.78
N LEU A 854 2.75 41.81 -31.05
CA LEU A 854 3.92 42.58 -30.66
C LEU A 854 3.96 43.91 -31.41
N GLN A 855 3.74 43.88 -32.72
CA GLN A 855 3.73 45.05 -33.60
C GLN A 855 2.63 46.05 -33.20
N ALA A 856 1.40 45.58 -32.96
CA ALA A 856 0.31 46.43 -32.47
C ALA A 856 0.54 46.98 -31.05
N GLN A 857 1.36 46.33 -30.21
CA GLN A 857 1.78 46.88 -28.91
C GLN A 857 2.92 47.89 -29.05
N ILE A 858 3.83 47.72 -30.01
CA ILE A 858 4.85 48.71 -30.35
C ILE A 858 4.17 49.99 -30.88
N GLU A 859 3.28 49.87 -31.87
CA GLU A 859 2.52 50.99 -32.44
C GLU A 859 1.66 51.72 -31.39
N MET A 860 1.11 50.99 -30.41
CA MET A 860 0.39 51.58 -29.28
C MET A 860 1.33 52.27 -28.27
N ASN A 861 2.53 51.75 -28.02
CA ASN A 861 3.53 52.44 -27.20
C ASN A 861 4.09 53.68 -27.90
N ASP A 862 4.36 53.62 -29.21
CA ASP A 862 4.89 54.75 -29.99
C ASP A 862 3.88 55.91 -30.04
N THR A 863 2.60 55.62 -30.28
CA THR A 863 1.54 56.65 -30.22
C THR A 863 1.33 57.22 -28.81
N LEU A 864 1.46 56.40 -27.75
CA LEU A 864 1.46 56.90 -26.36
C LEU A 864 2.72 57.74 -26.05
N MET A 865 3.87 57.40 -26.63
CA MET A 865 5.12 58.16 -26.50
C MET A 865 5.01 59.51 -27.21
N GLU A 866 4.41 59.59 -28.40
CA GLU A 866 4.10 60.85 -29.08
C GLU A 866 3.17 61.74 -28.23
N ILE A 867 2.12 61.17 -27.64
CA ILE A 867 1.20 61.88 -26.73
C ILE A 867 1.94 62.39 -25.48
N VAL A 868 2.86 61.61 -24.90
CA VAL A 868 3.69 62.06 -23.77
C VAL A 868 4.70 63.12 -24.20
N GLN A 869 5.26 63.03 -25.41
CA GLN A 869 6.18 64.00 -25.99
C GLN A 869 5.50 65.36 -26.22
N THR A 870 4.28 65.38 -26.77
CA THR A 870 3.51 66.62 -26.96
C THR A 870 3.09 67.21 -25.62
N LEU A 871 2.55 66.42 -24.69
CA LEU A 871 2.20 66.89 -23.34
C LEU A 871 3.40 67.43 -22.54
N THR A 872 4.62 66.93 -22.80
CA THR A 872 5.86 67.46 -22.20
C THR A 872 6.20 68.85 -22.72
N ASN A 873 5.90 69.14 -23.99
CA ASN A 873 6.12 70.45 -24.60
C ASN A 873 5.03 71.46 -24.20
N ASP A 874 3.77 71.02 -24.13
CA ASP A 874 2.62 71.85 -23.77
C ASP A 874 2.64 72.27 -22.28
N TYR A 875 3.20 71.43 -21.40
CA TYR A 875 3.22 71.63 -19.95
C TYR A 875 4.63 71.48 -19.35
N PRO A 876 5.57 72.39 -19.66
CA PRO A 876 6.98 72.27 -19.27
C PRO A 876 7.20 72.23 -17.74
N GLU A 877 6.32 72.85 -16.95
CA GLU A 877 6.36 72.79 -15.48
C GLU A 877 6.17 71.36 -14.92
N LYS A 878 5.63 70.43 -15.72
CA LYS A 878 5.41 69.02 -15.36
C LYS A 878 6.39 68.06 -16.04
N LYS A 879 7.48 68.56 -16.63
CA LYS A 879 8.51 67.75 -17.32
C LYS A 879 9.03 66.56 -16.51
N SER A 880 9.19 66.70 -15.19
CA SER A 880 9.59 65.64 -14.25
C SER A 880 8.53 64.53 -14.07
N PHE A 881 7.25 64.84 -14.25
CA PHE A 881 6.17 63.86 -14.24
C PHE A 881 6.10 63.10 -15.57
N PHE A 882 6.12 63.81 -16.71
CA PHE A 882 6.09 63.17 -18.03
C PHE A 882 7.35 62.34 -18.32
N SER A 883 8.51 62.74 -17.82
CA SER A 883 9.74 61.94 -17.93
C SER A 883 9.64 60.59 -17.19
N LYS A 884 8.81 60.47 -16.15
CA LYS A 884 8.53 59.20 -15.46
C LYS A 884 7.61 58.29 -16.28
N LEU A 885 6.61 58.88 -16.97
CA LEU A 885 5.76 58.16 -17.93
C LEU A 885 6.54 57.70 -19.17
N PHE A 886 7.42 58.55 -19.70
CA PHE A 886 8.33 58.20 -20.80
C PHE A 886 9.26 57.02 -20.41
N ASN A 887 9.79 57.02 -19.18
CA ASN A 887 10.56 55.90 -18.63
C ASN A 887 9.73 54.62 -18.37
N PHE A 888 8.39 54.69 -18.40
CA PHE A 888 7.50 53.53 -18.29
C PHE A 888 7.05 52.99 -19.67
N LEU A 889 7.03 53.83 -20.71
CA LEU A 889 6.62 53.47 -22.08
C LEU A 889 7.78 53.10 -23.01
N LYS A 890 9.02 53.43 -22.64
CA LYS A 890 10.23 53.13 -23.42
C LYS A 890 10.72 51.69 -23.17
N GLU A 891 10.79 50.89 -24.24
CA GLU A 891 10.87 49.40 -24.23
C GLU A 891 9.62 48.72 -23.63
#